data_AF-A0A6I8NTG1-F1
#
_entry.id   AF-A0A6I8NTG1-F1
#
_cell.length_a   1.000
_cell.length_b   1.000
_cell.length_c   1.000
_cell.angle_alpha   90.00
_cell.angle_beta   90.00
_cell.angle_gamma   90.00
#
_symmetry.space_group_name_H-M   'P 1'
#
loop_
_entity.id
_entity.type
_entity.pdbx_description
1 polymer ?
#
loop_
_entity_poly.entity_id
_entity_poly.type
_entity_poly.pdbx_seq_one_letter_code
_entity_poly.pdbx_strand_id
1 'polypeptide(L)'
;METPEGKDPSGMELRPYQREVVRPAMAGHNVIIWMPTGSGKTRAAAYVSKHHLDTRDRGKVAVLVNKVPLVSQHSQEFSRFLNPRWTVSGLSGNSGQGPGFGFVARTHDLIICTAELLHNALGSTEEDGHVDLQDFSLLVVDECHHTHKGTVYNAILGRFLEHKLRGETPLPQILGLTASPGTGGASTLAKAKEHVLQLCANLDTWRILSPREHQLQLETWSPQPQKRYDVCQKRDKDPFGDLLKQLMDRIHEFLGESGLSRDYGTQAYEQQVTELSKQGAKEFCPHRRVCALHLRRYHDALLVHGAVRMVDALETLTDFYKMERGTKGLVLPSKSWLLALFDEHKGELARLAQDVRYENPKLKVLEEVLREQFEGSDTSTRGIIFTRTRQSAHALLHWLLAQPSLQALGIQAAVLTGAGQGSQTRPMTQKCQMTVIQQFRAGTLNLLLSTSVAEEGLDIPQCNMVVRYGLLTNEIAMVQARGRARAENSLYSFVANEGSREVRREEVNEALETLMEEAVAEVQAMPEDIYRAQILKLQREAVEQRQAQATKKEAQRNQFRPSTVRLHCINCTCPVAKGSDLRLLEGTHRVNVNPGFRLLYHASPRSVTIDRVFRDWIPGGAISCKACGQLWGMEMIYKSVKLPALSIKNFVLETPAGRFPIKQWSRVPFAVDDFDYIQHLTNQHDG
;
A
#
# COMPACT_ATOMS: atom_id res chain seq x y z
N MET A 1 31.35 16.50 -46.84
CA MET A 1 31.61 17.27 -45.60
C MET A 1 30.44 17.06 -44.69
N GLU A 2 30.57 16.10 -43.79
CA GLU A 2 29.57 15.74 -42.79
C GLU A 2 29.50 16.87 -41.75
N THR A 3 28.30 17.40 -41.54
CA THR A 3 28.01 18.32 -40.44
C THR A 3 27.97 17.52 -39.13
N PRO A 4 28.69 17.96 -38.08
CA PRO A 4 28.76 17.23 -36.82
C PRO A 4 27.39 17.19 -36.15
N GLU A 5 26.97 15.98 -35.75
CA GLU A 5 25.73 15.72 -35.03
C GLU A 5 25.59 16.64 -33.80
N GLY A 6 24.40 17.23 -33.70
CA GLY A 6 24.07 18.26 -32.73
C GLY A 6 24.21 17.81 -31.29
N LYS A 7 25.08 18.52 -30.55
CA LYS A 7 25.01 18.56 -29.09
C LYS A 7 23.69 19.22 -28.68
N ASP A 8 22.87 18.47 -27.95
CA ASP A 8 21.64 18.96 -27.31
C ASP A 8 22.00 20.07 -26.31
N PRO A 9 21.42 21.29 -26.42
CA PRO A 9 21.75 22.43 -25.54
C PRO A 9 21.32 22.23 -24.07
N SER A 10 20.66 21.12 -23.71
CA SER A 10 20.27 20.78 -22.33
C SER A 10 21.33 20.05 -21.49
N GLY A 11 22.45 19.60 -22.09
CA GLY A 11 23.61 19.08 -21.35
C GLY A 11 23.42 17.77 -20.55
N MET A 12 22.30 17.04 -20.70
CA MET A 12 22.13 15.70 -20.12
C MET A 12 21.93 14.64 -21.19
N GLU A 13 23.00 13.96 -21.57
CA GLU A 13 22.97 12.81 -22.47
C GLU A 13 22.50 11.53 -21.76
N LEU A 14 21.73 10.70 -22.47
CA LEU A 14 21.47 9.32 -22.06
C LEU A 14 22.77 8.51 -22.05
N ARG A 15 22.91 7.65 -21.04
CA ARG A 15 23.99 6.65 -21.00
C ARG A 15 23.83 5.64 -22.13
N PRO A 16 24.90 5.01 -22.63
CA PRO A 16 24.83 4.06 -23.75
C PRO A 16 23.80 2.93 -23.53
N TYR A 17 23.80 2.28 -22.36
CA TYR A 17 22.80 1.25 -22.04
C TYR A 17 21.36 1.79 -21.97
N GLN A 18 21.16 3.08 -21.66
CA GLN A 18 19.84 3.72 -21.70
C GLN A 18 19.41 3.98 -23.14
N ARG A 19 20.34 4.44 -24.01
CA ARG A 19 20.07 4.65 -25.44
C ARG A 19 19.65 3.35 -26.12
N GLU A 20 20.30 2.25 -25.78
CA GLU A 20 20.00 0.92 -26.29
C GLU A 20 18.52 0.55 -26.09
N VAL A 21 18.02 0.68 -24.86
CA VAL A 21 16.66 0.23 -24.50
C VAL A 21 15.55 1.21 -24.89
N VAL A 22 15.84 2.48 -25.19
CA VAL A 22 14.79 3.44 -25.59
C VAL A 22 14.50 3.45 -27.09
N ARG A 23 15.41 2.95 -27.93
CA ARG A 23 15.27 2.99 -29.41
C ARG A 23 13.92 2.45 -29.91
N PRO A 24 13.44 1.26 -29.50
CA PRO A 24 12.15 0.76 -29.99
C PRO A 24 10.96 1.60 -29.49
N ALA A 25 11.04 2.17 -28.28
CA ALA A 25 10.02 3.08 -27.79
C ALA A 25 9.98 4.38 -28.62
N MET A 26 11.13 4.93 -29.01
CA MET A 26 11.18 6.10 -29.90
C MET A 26 10.61 5.80 -31.30
N ALA A 27 10.70 4.55 -31.76
CA ALA A 27 10.08 4.10 -33.01
C ALA A 27 8.56 3.85 -32.89
N GLY A 28 7.95 4.12 -31.72
CA GLY A 28 6.51 3.99 -31.51
C GLY A 28 6.04 2.62 -31.03
N HIS A 29 6.94 1.69 -30.69
CA HIS A 29 6.55 0.38 -30.16
C HIS A 29 6.14 0.46 -28.68
N ASN A 30 5.12 -0.31 -28.30
CA ASN A 30 4.79 -0.53 -26.89
C ASN A 30 5.83 -1.44 -26.26
N VAL A 31 6.52 -1.00 -25.20
CA VAL A 31 7.63 -1.79 -24.61
C VAL A 31 7.64 -1.75 -23.10
N ILE A 32 8.26 -2.75 -22.50
CA ILE A 32 8.65 -2.74 -21.09
C ILE A 32 10.16 -2.57 -21.03
N ILE A 33 10.64 -1.50 -20.40
CA ILE A 33 12.06 -1.32 -20.08
C ILE A 33 12.33 -1.98 -18.73
N TRP A 34 13.11 -3.07 -18.78
CA TRP A 34 13.57 -3.82 -17.62
C TRP A 34 15.04 -3.49 -17.35
N MET A 35 15.27 -2.74 -16.28
CA MET A 35 16.62 -2.39 -15.81
C MET A 35 16.66 -2.35 -14.28
N PRO A 36 17.79 -2.69 -13.63
CA PRO A 36 17.96 -2.64 -12.18
C PRO A 36 17.53 -1.31 -11.56
N THR A 37 17.21 -1.33 -10.27
CA THR A 37 16.90 -0.09 -9.54
C THR A 37 18.12 0.85 -9.61
N GLY A 38 17.90 2.16 -9.82
CA GLY A 38 19.01 3.14 -9.89
C GLY A 38 19.72 3.30 -11.23
N SER A 39 19.43 2.43 -12.19
CA SER A 39 19.93 2.52 -13.58
C SER A 39 19.44 3.77 -14.34
N GLY A 40 18.51 4.54 -13.79
CA GLY A 40 17.94 5.75 -14.41
C GLY A 40 16.77 5.47 -15.36
N LYS A 41 15.89 4.51 -15.03
CA LYS A 41 14.65 4.24 -15.78
C LYS A 41 13.79 5.50 -16.01
N THR A 42 13.62 6.33 -14.99
CA THR A 42 12.88 7.60 -15.08
C THR A 42 13.50 8.55 -16.10
N ARG A 43 14.83 8.62 -16.15
CA ARG A 43 15.56 9.43 -17.13
C ARG A 43 15.35 8.92 -18.55
N ALA A 44 15.41 7.61 -18.75
CA ALA A 44 15.09 6.99 -20.03
C ALA A 44 13.66 7.32 -20.49
N ALA A 45 12.69 7.26 -19.58
CA ALA A 45 11.30 7.62 -19.87
C ALA A 45 11.11 9.11 -20.20
N ALA A 46 11.77 10.01 -19.46
CA ALA A 46 11.76 11.44 -19.75
C ALA A 46 12.30 11.75 -21.16
N TYR A 47 13.35 11.06 -21.58
CA TYR A 47 13.90 11.19 -22.93
C TYR A 47 12.93 10.68 -24.01
N VAL A 48 12.29 9.53 -23.79
CA VAL A 48 11.25 9.03 -24.73
C VAL A 48 10.10 10.02 -24.81
N SER A 49 9.63 10.56 -23.68
CA SER A 49 8.55 11.56 -23.66
C SER A 49 8.93 12.85 -24.39
N LYS A 50 10.16 13.34 -24.23
CA LYS A 50 10.69 14.48 -24.98
C LYS A 50 10.64 14.22 -26.48
N HIS A 51 11.24 13.12 -26.93
CA HIS A 51 11.27 12.76 -28.34
C HIS A 51 9.87 12.61 -28.92
N HIS A 52 8.97 11.98 -28.18
CA HIS A 52 7.58 11.77 -28.58
C HIS A 52 6.84 13.09 -28.79
N LEU A 53 6.95 14.02 -27.84
CA LEU A 53 6.36 15.36 -27.97
C LEU A 53 6.99 16.13 -29.14
N ASP A 54 8.32 16.06 -29.29
CA ASP A 54 9.03 16.82 -30.32
C ASP A 54 8.75 16.33 -31.76
N THR A 55 8.37 15.08 -31.94
CA THR A 55 8.19 14.46 -33.27
C THR A 55 6.75 14.20 -33.68
N ARG A 56 5.79 14.19 -32.75
CA ARG A 56 4.35 14.03 -33.06
C ARG A 56 3.61 15.35 -33.06
N ASP A 57 2.76 15.53 -34.07
CA ASP A 57 1.73 16.57 -34.01
C ASP A 57 0.71 16.23 -32.91
N ARG A 58 0.35 17.24 -32.11
CA ARG A 58 -0.56 17.13 -30.94
C ARG A 58 -0.17 16.02 -29.94
N GLY A 59 1.13 15.79 -29.74
CA GLY A 59 1.62 14.87 -28.72
C GLY A 59 1.10 15.22 -27.32
N LYS A 60 0.54 14.23 -26.62
CA LYS A 60 0.15 14.32 -25.20
C LYS A 60 0.59 13.10 -24.43
N VAL A 61 1.20 13.31 -23.26
CA VAL A 61 1.83 12.26 -22.44
C VAL A 61 1.21 12.22 -21.05
N ALA A 62 0.89 11.02 -20.56
CA ALA A 62 0.60 10.81 -19.14
C ALA A 62 1.61 9.84 -18.51
N VAL A 63 2.16 10.21 -17.36
CA VAL A 63 3.09 9.41 -16.56
C VAL A 63 2.36 8.95 -15.29
N LEU A 64 2.14 7.65 -15.17
CA LEU A 64 1.36 7.04 -14.11
C LEU A 64 2.26 6.46 -13.03
N VAL A 65 2.08 6.93 -11.79
CA VAL A 65 2.83 6.48 -10.61
C VAL A 65 1.94 5.81 -9.58
N ASN A 66 2.51 4.92 -8.77
CA ASN A 66 1.78 4.17 -7.74
C ASN A 66 1.79 4.87 -6.37
N LYS A 67 2.67 5.85 -6.16
CA LYS A 67 2.84 6.59 -4.90
C LYS A 67 2.81 8.10 -5.13
N VAL A 68 2.22 8.84 -4.20
CA VAL A 68 2.09 10.30 -4.34
C VAL A 68 3.43 11.04 -4.42
N PRO A 69 4.46 10.74 -3.59
CA PRO A 69 5.74 11.46 -3.67
C PRO A 69 6.47 11.31 -5.01
N LEU A 70 6.17 10.26 -5.79
CA LEU A 70 6.72 10.05 -7.12
C LEU A 70 6.27 11.13 -8.11
N VAL A 71 5.11 11.76 -7.89
CA VAL A 71 4.62 12.82 -8.75
C VAL A 71 5.60 13.98 -8.76
N SER A 72 5.92 14.56 -7.60
CA SER A 72 6.85 15.69 -7.52
C SER A 72 8.28 15.32 -7.92
N GLN A 73 8.72 14.10 -7.58
CA GLN A 73 10.03 13.58 -7.95
C GLN A 73 10.20 13.48 -9.48
N HIS A 74 9.24 12.84 -10.16
CA HIS A 74 9.29 12.71 -11.61
C HIS A 74 9.03 14.06 -12.29
N SER A 75 8.20 14.95 -11.75
CA SER A 75 8.03 16.31 -12.28
C SER A 75 9.37 17.05 -12.33
N GLN A 76 10.20 16.93 -11.29
CA GLN A 76 11.52 17.56 -11.29
C GLN A 76 12.44 16.96 -12.35
N GLU A 77 12.49 15.63 -12.49
CA GLU A 77 13.37 14.99 -13.49
C GLU A 77 12.89 15.26 -14.92
N PHE A 78 11.60 15.13 -15.21
CA PHE A 78 11.03 15.40 -16.54
C PHE A 78 11.23 16.86 -16.97
N SER A 79 11.03 17.82 -16.06
CA SER A 79 11.22 19.24 -16.36
C SER A 79 12.67 19.60 -16.73
N ARG A 80 13.67 18.77 -16.37
CA ARG A 80 15.07 18.98 -16.77
C ARG A 80 15.34 18.58 -18.22
N PHE A 81 14.58 17.62 -18.76
CA PHE A 81 14.79 17.09 -20.11
C PHE A 81 13.91 17.76 -21.16
N LEU A 82 12.70 18.17 -20.77
CA LEU A 82 11.71 18.71 -21.69
C LEU A 82 12.10 20.11 -22.15
N ASN A 83 11.85 20.38 -23.44
CA ASN A 83 12.00 21.73 -23.98
C ASN A 83 11.04 22.69 -23.24
N PRO A 84 11.48 23.91 -22.86
CA PRO A 84 10.63 24.90 -22.18
C PRO A 84 9.30 25.24 -22.87
N ARG A 85 9.17 24.93 -24.17
CA ARG A 85 7.90 25.08 -24.90
C ARG A 85 6.78 24.14 -24.41
N TRP A 86 7.15 23.01 -23.80
CA TRP A 86 6.20 22.00 -23.35
C TRP A 86 5.77 22.25 -21.91
N THR A 87 4.47 22.14 -21.69
CA THR A 87 3.85 22.37 -20.39
C THR A 87 3.73 21.07 -19.60
N VAL A 88 4.15 21.11 -18.33
CA VAL A 88 4.19 19.94 -17.43
C VAL A 88 3.38 20.21 -16.18
N SER A 89 2.50 19.27 -15.81
CA SER A 89 1.74 19.35 -14.56
C SER A 89 1.85 18.07 -13.73
N GLY A 90 2.06 18.22 -12.43
CA GLY A 90 2.07 17.13 -11.46
C GLY A 90 0.76 17.09 -10.67
N LEU A 91 -0.02 16.02 -10.80
CA LEU A 91 -1.31 15.86 -10.12
C LEU A 91 -1.29 14.72 -9.10
N SER A 92 -1.73 15.03 -7.90
CA SER A 92 -1.94 14.04 -6.84
C SER A 92 -3.23 14.28 -6.07
N GLY A 93 -3.70 13.25 -5.36
CA GLY A 93 -4.86 13.37 -4.47
C GLY A 93 -4.74 14.45 -3.40
N ASN A 94 -3.55 14.98 -3.13
CA ASN A 94 -3.30 16.01 -2.13
C ASN A 94 -3.21 17.44 -2.69
N SER A 95 -3.41 17.64 -4.00
CA SER A 95 -3.15 18.92 -4.69
C SER A 95 -4.20 20.03 -4.43
N GLY A 96 -5.07 19.90 -3.43
CA GLY A 96 -6.04 20.92 -3.03
C GLY A 96 -7.19 21.17 -4.04
N GLN A 97 -7.87 22.32 -3.88
CA GLN A 97 -8.90 22.81 -4.81
C GLN A 97 -8.23 23.35 -6.09
N GLY A 98 -7.82 22.45 -6.97
CA GLY A 98 -7.33 22.77 -8.31
C GLY A 98 -8.42 22.58 -9.38
N PRO A 99 -8.12 22.99 -10.63
CA PRO A 99 -8.96 22.65 -11.78
C PRO A 99 -9.12 21.13 -11.92
N GLY A 100 -10.21 20.69 -12.55
CA GLY A 100 -10.48 19.27 -12.78
C GLY A 100 -9.40 18.60 -13.63
N PHE A 101 -9.27 17.27 -13.51
CA PHE A 101 -8.25 16.51 -14.24
C PHE A 101 -8.36 16.73 -15.76
N GLY A 102 -9.58 16.75 -16.29
CA GLY A 102 -9.86 17.01 -17.72
C GLY A 102 -9.37 18.38 -18.17
N PHE A 103 -9.63 19.43 -17.39
CA PHE A 103 -9.09 20.76 -17.69
C PHE A 103 -7.55 20.78 -17.74
N VAL A 104 -6.89 20.16 -16.76
CA VAL A 104 -5.41 20.09 -16.75
C VAL A 104 -4.91 19.30 -17.96
N ALA A 105 -5.58 18.19 -18.31
CA ALA A 105 -5.22 17.39 -19.46
C ALA A 105 -5.36 18.13 -20.78
N ARG A 106 -6.38 18.98 -20.93
CA ARG A 106 -6.56 19.82 -22.13
C ARG A 106 -5.52 20.92 -22.24
N THR A 107 -5.11 21.50 -21.11
CA THR A 107 -4.21 22.67 -21.07
C THR A 107 -2.72 22.34 -21.00
N HIS A 108 -2.36 21.09 -20.67
CA HIS A 108 -0.96 20.67 -20.54
C HIS A 108 -0.56 19.55 -21.51
N ASP A 109 0.69 19.54 -21.93
CA ASP A 109 1.25 18.55 -22.87
C ASP A 109 1.67 17.26 -22.17
N LEU A 110 2.16 17.37 -20.93
CA LEU A 110 2.57 16.24 -20.11
C LEU A 110 1.99 16.32 -18.69
N ILE A 111 1.34 15.23 -18.28
CA ILE A 111 0.76 15.09 -16.94
C ILE A 111 1.47 13.96 -16.21
N ILE A 112 1.94 14.22 -15.00
CA ILE A 112 2.45 13.19 -14.09
C ILE A 112 1.42 13.03 -12.99
N CYS A 113 0.85 11.84 -12.83
CA CYS A 113 -0.21 11.64 -11.85
C CYS A 113 -0.20 10.26 -11.20
N THR A 114 -0.79 10.17 -10.02
CA THR A 114 -1.10 8.86 -9.44
C THR A 114 -2.14 8.15 -10.29
N ALA A 115 -1.97 6.86 -10.55
CA ALA A 115 -2.87 6.06 -11.40
C ALA A 115 -4.36 6.23 -11.07
N GLU A 116 -4.68 6.32 -9.77
CA GLU A 116 -6.06 6.50 -9.28
C GLU A 116 -6.74 7.75 -9.85
N LEU A 117 -6.00 8.84 -10.07
CA LEU A 117 -6.57 10.07 -10.62
C LEU A 117 -6.98 9.89 -12.07
N LEU A 118 -6.14 9.27 -12.91
CA LEU A 118 -6.51 8.97 -14.28
C LEU A 118 -7.67 7.97 -14.32
N HIS A 119 -7.67 6.94 -13.46
CA HIS A 119 -8.77 5.99 -13.38
C HIS A 119 -10.11 6.66 -13.06
N ASN A 120 -10.11 7.60 -12.11
CA ASN A 120 -11.30 8.39 -11.76
C ASN A 120 -11.71 9.33 -12.88
N ALA A 121 -10.76 10.00 -13.54
CA ALA A 121 -11.03 10.90 -14.65
C ALA A 121 -11.68 10.18 -15.85
N LEU A 122 -11.17 8.99 -16.19
CA LEU A 122 -11.76 8.12 -17.23
C LEU A 122 -13.18 7.65 -16.87
N GLY A 123 -13.59 7.72 -15.60
CA GLY A 123 -14.93 7.36 -15.13
C GLY A 123 -15.81 8.55 -14.74
N SER A 124 -15.30 9.79 -14.86
CA SER A 124 -16.02 10.99 -14.45
C SER A 124 -17.11 11.32 -15.46
N THR A 125 -18.24 11.80 -14.97
CA THR A 125 -19.34 12.34 -15.79
C THR A 125 -19.30 13.87 -15.87
N GLU A 126 -18.41 14.52 -15.11
CA GLU A 126 -18.24 15.98 -15.14
C GLU A 126 -17.30 16.38 -16.28
N GLU A 127 -17.71 17.33 -17.12
CA GLU A 127 -16.94 17.76 -18.29
C GLU A 127 -15.53 18.29 -17.94
N ASP A 128 -15.40 18.96 -16.79
CA ASP A 128 -14.12 19.48 -16.28
C ASP A 128 -13.21 18.38 -15.71
N GLY A 129 -13.77 17.25 -15.31
CA GLY A 129 -13.07 16.11 -14.73
C GLY A 129 -12.76 14.99 -15.71
N HIS A 130 -13.56 14.85 -16.76
CA HIS A 130 -13.52 13.74 -17.71
C HIS A 130 -12.36 13.83 -18.71
N VAL A 131 -11.81 12.67 -19.05
CA VAL A 131 -10.86 12.43 -20.15
C VAL A 131 -11.12 11.05 -20.74
N ASP A 132 -10.72 10.87 -21.99
CA ASP A 132 -10.66 9.58 -22.66
C ASP A 132 -9.21 9.10 -22.82
N LEU A 133 -9.01 7.79 -23.04
CA LEU A 133 -7.68 7.28 -23.35
C LEU A 133 -7.12 7.85 -24.67
N GLN A 134 -8.01 8.20 -25.60
CA GLN A 134 -7.67 8.75 -26.92
C GLN A 134 -7.15 10.19 -26.83
N ASP A 135 -7.38 10.89 -25.72
CA ASP A 135 -6.79 12.21 -25.47
C ASP A 135 -5.27 12.13 -25.31
N PHE A 136 -4.74 10.95 -24.97
CA PHE A 136 -3.32 10.70 -24.77
C PHE A 136 -2.72 9.98 -25.97
N SER A 137 -1.46 10.30 -26.25
CA SER A 137 -0.68 9.68 -27.32
C SER A 137 0.43 8.77 -26.80
N LEU A 138 0.80 8.90 -25.53
CA LEU A 138 1.77 8.06 -24.80
C LEU A 138 1.36 7.95 -23.33
N LEU A 139 1.33 6.72 -22.81
CA LEU A 139 1.22 6.41 -21.39
C LEU A 139 2.53 5.79 -20.90
N VAL A 140 3.19 6.45 -19.95
CA VAL A 140 4.33 5.90 -19.21
C VAL A 140 3.83 5.30 -17.92
N VAL A 141 4.08 4.02 -17.67
CA VAL A 141 3.64 3.29 -16.48
C VAL A 141 4.87 2.95 -15.63
N ASP A 142 5.08 3.71 -14.55
CA ASP A 142 6.17 3.47 -13.60
C ASP A 142 5.85 2.27 -12.69
N GLU A 143 6.88 1.50 -12.30
CA GLU A 143 6.74 0.24 -11.56
C GLU A 143 5.64 -0.67 -12.16
N CYS A 144 5.72 -0.89 -13.48
CA CYS A 144 4.64 -1.50 -14.27
C CYS A 144 4.33 -2.96 -13.88
N HIS A 145 5.18 -3.62 -13.09
CA HIS A 145 4.91 -4.94 -12.51
C HIS A 145 3.64 -4.98 -11.63
N HIS A 146 3.15 -3.82 -11.17
CA HIS A 146 1.85 -3.69 -10.52
C HIS A 146 0.65 -3.85 -11.47
N THR A 147 0.85 -3.98 -12.78
CA THR A 147 -0.22 -4.16 -13.79
C THR A 147 -0.74 -5.60 -13.82
N HIS A 148 -1.38 -6.02 -12.74
CA HIS A 148 -1.96 -7.35 -12.61
C HIS A 148 -3.23 -7.36 -11.75
N LYS A 149 -4.08 -8.38 -11.91
CA LYS A 149 -5.27 -8.61 -11.08
C LYS A 149 -6.20 -7.37 -11.02
N GLY A 150 -6.75 -7.03 -9.85
CA GLY A 150 -7.66 -5.90 -9.66
C GLY A 150 -6.97 -4.58 -9.30
N THR A 151 -5.71 -4.38 -9.71
CA THR A 151 -4.98 -3.12 -9.48
C THR A 151 -5.46 -2.01 -10.41
N VAL A 152 -5.16 -0.76 -10.03
CA VAL A 152 -5.58 0.43 -10.77
C VAL A 152 -4.93 0.49 -12.15
N TYR A 153 -3.64 0.18 -12.26
CA TYR A 153 -2.95 0.09 -13.56
C TYR A 153 -3.64 -0.91 -14.49
N ASN A 154 -3.98 -2.10 -13.99
CA ASN A 154 -4.64 -3.11 -14.81
C ASN A 154 -6.10 -2.78 -15.14
N ALA A 155 -6.75 -1.90 -14.37
CA ALA A 155 -8.07 -1.37 -14.69
C ALA A 155 -8.00 -0.35 -15.84
N ILE A 156 -7.02 0.56 -15.82
CA ILE A 156 -6.78 1.53 -16.90
C ILE A 156 -6.41 0.80 -18.19
N LEU A 157 -5.41 -0.08 -18.15
CA LEU A 157 -4.99 -0.83 -19.33
C LEU A 157 -6.01 -1.90 -19.73
N GLY A 158 -6.91 -2.28 -18.83
CA GLY A 158 -8.06 -3.09 -19.20
C GLY A 158 -9.00 -2.42 -20.18
N ARG A 159 -9.32 -1.13 -19.93
CA ARG A 159 -10.09 -0.31 -20.87
C ARG A 159 -9.33 -0.16 -22.19
N PHE A 160 -8.03 0.10 -22.13
CA PHE A 160 -7.17 0.15 -23.33
C PHE A 160 -7.32 -1.11 -24.19
N LEU A 161 -7.23 -2.31 -23.58
CA LEU A 161 -7.39 -3.57 -24.30
C LEU A 161 -8.80 -3.77 -24.86
N GLU A 162 -9.85 -3.32 -24.16
CA GLU A 162 -11.23 -3.33 -24.68
C GLU A 162 -11.36 -2.49 -25.95
N HIS A 163 -10.86 -1.25 -25.95
CA HIS A 163 -10.83 -0.39 -27.13
C HIS A 163 -10.00 -1.00 -28.27
N LYS A 164 -8.81 -1.52 -27.95
CA LYS A 164 -7.92 -2.19 -28.92
C LYS A 164 -8.62 -3.36 -29.62
N LEU A 165 -9.26 -4.24 -28.86
CA LEU A 165 -9.92 -5.43 -29.42
C LEU A 165 -11.19 -5.09 -30.21
N ARG A 166 -11.79 -3.91 -29.98
CA ARG A 166 -12.88 -3.37 -30.81
C ARG A 166 -12.40 -2.66 -32.07
N GLY A 167 -11.09 -2.46 -32.22
CA GLY A 167 -10.50 -1.73 -33.35
C GLY A 167 -10.63 -0.20 -33.24
N GLU A 168 -10.87 0.31 -32.04
CA GLU A 168 -10.98 1.76 -31.81
C GLU A 168 -9.58 2.39 -31.83
N THR A 169 -9.39 3.43 -32.66
CA THR A 169 -8.12 4.14 -32.85
C THR A 169 -8.36 5.64 -33.01
N PRO A 170 -7.38 6.51 -32.67
CA PRO A 170 -6.04 6.21 -32.19
C PRO A 170 -6.02 5.82 -30.69
N LEU A 171 -5.04 5.00 -30.31
CA LEU A 171 -4.75 4.64 -28.91
C LEU A 171 -3.33 5.09 -28.53
N PRO A 172 -3.07 5.40 -27.25
CA PRO A 172 -1.75 5.81 -26.81
C PRO A 172 -0.72 4.69 -26.94
N GLN A 173 0.52 5.06 -27.25
CA GLN A 173 1.66 4.16 -27.05
C GLN A 173 1.83 3.86 -25.55
N ILE A 174 2.30 2.66 -25.19
CA ILE A 174 2.54 2.24 -23.80
C ILE A 174 4.03 2.03 -23.54
N LEU A 175 4.56 2.69 -22.51
CA LEU A 175 5.92 2.50 -22.02
C LEU A 175 5.90 2.04 -20.55
N GLY A 176 6.16 0.76 -20.30
CA GLY A 176 6.29 0.22 -18.95
C GLY A 176 7.72 0.32 -18.41
N LEU A 177 7.89 0.66 -17.13
CA LEU A 177 9.19 0.70 -16.45
C LEU A 177 9.17 -0.25 -15.25
N THR A 178 10.15 -1.14 -15.13
CA THR A 178 10.26 -1.99 -13.94
C THR A 178 11.70 -2.44 -13.67
N ALA A 179 12.04 -2.67 -12.40
CA ALA A 179 13.27 -3.38 -12.04
C ALA A 179 13.10 -4.90 -11.97
N SER A 180 11.87 -5.37 -11.75
CA SER A 180 11.57 -6.77 -11.50
C SER A 180 10.14 -7.07 -11.93
N PRO A 181 9.92 -7.72 -13.09
CA PRO A 181 8.60 -8.23 -13.49
C PRO A 181 7.98 -9.23 -12.48
N GLY A 182 8.84 -9.94 -11.72
CA GLY A 182 8.48 -10.97 -10.74
C GLY A 182 8.01 -12.28 -11.38
N THR A 183 7.66 -13.26 -10.55
CA THR A 183 7.15 -14.57 -11.01
C THR A 183 5.66 -14.79 -10.72
N GLY A 184 4.99 -13.81 -10.10
CA GLY A 184 3.60 -13.96 -9.66
C GLY A 184 3.41 -14.97 -8.53
N GLY A 185 4.51 -15.38 -7.86
CA GLY A 185 4.53 -16.45 -6.87
C GLY A 185 4.69 -17.85 -7.47
N ALA A 186 4.92 -17.97 -8.78
CA ALA A 186 5.22 -19.23 -9.43
C ALA A 186 6.62 -19.74 -9.03
N SER A 187 6.72 -21.04 -8.78
CA SER A 187 7.98 -21.73 -8.44
C SER A 187 8.50 -22.63 -9.57
N THR A 188 7.92 -22.54 -10.77
CA THR A 188 8.35 -23.30 -11.94
C THR A 188 8.52 -22.37 -13.14
N LEU A 189 9.47 -22.69 -14.03
CA LEU A 189 9.81 -21.84 -15.17
C LEU A 189 8.62 -21.60 -16.10
N ALA A 190 7.86 -22.66 -16.41
CA ALA A 190 6.68 -22.56 -17.26
C ALA A 190 5.63 -21.57 -16.72
N LYS A 191 5.36 -21.59 -15.40
CA LYS A 191 4.41 -20.68 -14.76
C LYS A 191 4.98 -19.27 -14.58
N ALA A 192 6.27 -19.13 -14.33
CA ALA A 192 6.94 -17.83 -14.28
C ALA A 192 6.88 -17.15 -15.66
N LYS A 193 7.13 -17.91 -16.74
CA LYS A 193 6.96 -17.47 -18.13
C LYS A 193 5.54 -17.04 -18.43
N GLU A 194 4.54 -17.82 -18.00
CA GLU A 194 3.13 -17.46 -18.12
C GLU A 194 2.82 -16.12 -17.44
N HIS A 195 3.35 -15.89 -16.23
CA HIS A 195 3.21 -14.62 -15.52
C HIS A 195 3.86 -13.45 -16.27
N VAL A 196 5.07 -13.62 -16.81
CA VAL A 196 5.75 -12.60 -17.64
C VAL A 196 4.95 -12.30 -18.90
N LEU A 197 4.44 -13.32 -19.60
CA LEU A 197 3.58 -13.15 -20.76
C LEU A 197 2.25 -12.45 -20.42
N GLN A 198 1.67 -12.76 -19.26
CA GLN A 198 0.46 -12.08 -18.78
C GLN A 198 0.72 -10.60 -18.51
N LEU A 199 1.88 -10.25 -17.93
CA LEU A 199 2.28 -8.86 -17.73
C LEU A 199 2.42 -8.14 -19.09
N CYS A 200 3.11 -8.76 -20.05
CA CYS A 200 3.22 -8.25 -21.41
C CYS A 200 1.84 -8.06 -22.07
N ALA A 201 0.92 -9.00 -21.89
CA ALA A 201 -0.43 -8.93 -22.45
C ALA A 201 -1.23 -7.77 -21.86
N ASN A 202 -1.14 -7.58 -20.54
CA ASN A 202 -1.80 -6.48 -19.81
C ASN A 202 -1.29 -5.11 -20.25
N LEU A 203 0.00 -4.99 -20.58
CA LEU A 203 0.66 -3.75 -21.02
C LEU A 203 0.69 -3.58 -22.55
N ASP A 204 0.07 -4.49 -23.29
CA ASP A 204 0.15 -4.56 -24.75
C ASP A 204 1.57 -4.46 -25.33
N THR A 205 2.48 -5.20 -24.71
CA THR A 205 3.92 -5.10 -24.94
C THR A 205 4.36 -5.81 -26.22
N TRP A 206 5.08 -5.11 -27.09
CA TRP A 206 5.76 -5.69 -28.23
C TRP A 206 6.95 -6.55 -27.80
N ARG A 207 7.86 -6.00 -26.98
CA ARG A 207 8.99 -6.73 -26.37
C ARG A 207 9.39 -6.13 -25.02
N ILE A 208 9.96 -6.98 -24.17
CA ILE A 208 10.70 -6.55 -22.97
C ILE A 208 12.13 -6.21 -23.40
N LEU A 209 12.61 -5.04 -23.02
CA LEU A 209 13.94 -4.53 -23.36
C LEU A 209 14.81 -4.47 -22.11
N SER A 210 15.98 -5.10 -22.20
CA SER A 210 17.05 -5.03 -21.21
C SER A 210 18.38 -4.79 -21.94
N PRO A 211 19.37 -4.10 -21.33
CA PRO A 211 20.67 -3.89 -21.95
C PRO A 211 21.39 -5.22 -22.20
N ARG A 212 21.87 -5.43 -23.41
CA ARG A 212 22.67 -6.59 -23.85
C ARG A 212 24.05 -6.16 -24.30
N GLU A 213 24.13 -5.11 -25.13
CA GLU A 213 25.42 -4.61 -25.66
C GLU A 213 26.24 -3.93 -24.57
N HIS A 214 25.58 -3.20 -23.66
CA HIS A 214 26.24 -2.36 -22.65
C HIS A 214 26.09 -2.90 -21.21
N GLN A 215 26.02 -4.23 -21.04
CA GLN A 215 25.80 -4.86 -19.73
C GLN A 215 26.91 -4.55 -18.71
N LEU A 216 28.18 -4.66 -19.10
CA LEU A 216 29.33 -4.37 -18.21
C LEU A 216 29.31 -2.93 -17.70
N GLN A 217 28.88 -1.99 -18.55
CA GLN A 217 28.73 -0.59 -18.16
C GLN A 217 27.60 -0.44 -17.13
N LEU A 218 26.46 -1.12 -17.30
CA LEU A 218 25.38 -1.10 -16.34
C LEU A 218 25.83 -1.62 -14.96
N GLU A 219 26.58 -2.72 -14.93
CA GLU A 219 27.11 -3.31 -13.68
C GLU A 219 28.06 -2.36 -12.95
N THR A 220 28.91 -1.65 -13.69
CA THR A 220 29.82 -0.62 -13.13
C THR A 220 29.03 0.55 -12.52
N TRP A 221 27.93 0.97 -13.14
CA TRP A 221 27.12 2.09 -12.67
C TRP A 221 26.11 1.74 -11.57
N SER A 222 25.83 0.46 -11.38
CA SER A 222 24.85 -0.04 -10.43
C SER A 222 25.40 -1.27 -9.70
N PRO A 223 26.43 -1.09 -8.86
CA PRO A 223 27.02 -2.19 -8.13
C PRO A 223 26.00 -2.87 -7.21
N GLN A 224 26.13 -4.19 -7.04
CA GLN A 224 25.30 -4.93 -6.09
C GLN A 224 25.90 -4.86 -4.69
N PRO A 225 25.07 -4.70 -3.64
CA PRO A 225 25.55 -4.75 -2.26
C PRO A 225 26.00 -6.16 -1.88
N GLN A 226 26.94 -6.26 -0.94
CA GLN A 226 27.30 -7.53 -0.31
C GLN A 226 26.12 -8.01 0.54
N LYS A 227 25.54 -9.16 0.19
CA LYS A 227 24.46 -9.78 0.97
C LYS A 227 25.03 -10.60 2.13
N ARG A 228 24.47 -10.41 3.32
CA ARG A 228 24.80 -11.14 4.55
C ARG A 228 23.54 -11.62 5.27
N TYR A 229 23.58 -12.84 5.79
CA TYR A 229 22.56 -13.40 6.67
C TYR A 229 23.04 -13.25 8.12
N ASP A 230 22.39 -12.38 8.87
CA ASP A 230 22.69 -12.09 10.27
C ASP A 230 21.65 -12.80 11.14
N VAL A 231 21.86 -14.10 11.36
CA VAL A 231 20.90 -14.98 12.05
C VAL A 231 21.23 -15.16 13.53
N CYS A 232 20.21 -15.20 14.38
CA CYS A 232 20.36 -15.47 15.81
C CYS A 232 19.55 -16.69 16.27
N GLN A 233 19.98 -17.29 17.38
CA GLN A 233 19.18 -18.30 18.08
C GLN A 233 17.89 -17.69 18.63
N LYS A 234 16.88 -18.54 18.84
CA LYS A 234 15.68 -18.15 19.59
C LYS A 234 16.05 -17.93 21.06
N ARG A 235 15.20 -17.22 21.80
CA ARG A 235 15.33 -17.10 23.26
C ARG A 235 15.29 -18.49 23.91
N ASP A 236 16.24 -18.78 24.79
CA ASP A 236 16.26 -20.03 25.57
C ASP A 236 15.06 -20.11 26.52
N LYS A 237 14.67 -18.98 27.10
CA LYS A 237 13.51 -18.82 27.98
C LYS A 237 12.72 -17.59 27.56
N ASP A 238 11.40 -17.71 27.52
CA ASP A 238 10.49 -16.62 27.16
C ASP A 238 9.30 -16.50 28.12
N PRO A 239 9.55 -16.18 29.41
CA PRO A 239 8.49 -16.14 30.42
C PRO A 239 7.43 -15.08 30.12
N PHE A 240 7.78 -13.99 29.45
CA PHE A 240 6.82 -12.97 29.01
C PHE A 240 5.90 -13.52 27.93
N GLY A 241 6.47 -14.14 26.89
CA GLY A 241 5.69 -14.80 25.84
C GLY A 241 4.80 -15.90 26.39
N ASP A 242 5.31 -16.70 27.34
CA ASP A 242 4.55 -17.78 27.97
C ASP A 242 3.41 -17.26 28.85
N LEU A 243 3.61 -16.17 29.60
CA LEU A 243 2.54 -15.51 30.33
C LEU A 243 1.45 -14.97 29.39
N LEU A 244 1.83 -14.36 28.26
CA LEU A 244 0.84 -13.93 27.25
C LEU A 244 0.01 -15.10 26.72
N LYS A 245 0.65 -16.24 26.43
CA LYS A 245 -0.05 -17.46 25.98
C LYS A 245 -1.00 -17.99 27.06
N GLN A 246 -0.57 -18.03 28.33
CA GLN A 246 -1.43 -18.44 29.45
C GLN A 246 -2.67 -17.53 29.59
N LEU A 247 -2.51 -16.21 29.40
CA LEU A 247 -3.63 -15.29 29.39
C LEU A 247 -4.57 -15.55 28.20
N MET A 248 -4.02 -15.88 27.03
CA MET A 248 -4.83 -16.30 25.87
C MET A 248 -5.57 -17.61 26.12
N ASP A 249 -4.96 -18.58 26.81
CA ASP A 249 -5.61 -19.81 27.25
C ASP A 249 -6.80 -19.51 28.18
N ARG A 250 -6.62 -18.66 29.20
CA ARG A 250 -7.72 -18.23 30.09
C ARG A 250 -8.85 -17.55 29.33
N ILE A 251 -8.57 -16.77 28.30
CA ILE A 251 -9.59 -16.14 27.46
C ILE A 251 -10.34 -17.19 26.63
N HIS A 252 -9.64 -18.21 26.11
CA HIS A 252 -10.29 -19.32 25.41
C HIS A 252 -11.17 -20.16 26.34
N GLU A 253 -10.73 -20.41 27.57
CA GLU A 253 -11.53 -21.09 28.58
C GLU A 253 -12.79 -20.29 28.92
N PHE A 254 -12.65 -18.97 29.09
CA PHE A 254 -13.78 -18.07 29.32
C PHE A 254 -14.74 -17.99 28.12
N LEU A 255 -14.22 -18.11 26.90
CA LEU A 255 -15.01 -18.20 25.67
C LEU A 255 -15.83 -19.50 25.61
N GLY A 256 -15.30 -20.60 26.14
CA GLY A 256 -15.99 -21.89 26.23
C GLY A 256 -16.15 -22.64 24.90
N GLU A 257 -15.34 -22.34 23.88
CA GLU A 257 -15.42 -22.99 22.57
C GLU A 257 -14.33 -24.05 22.37
N SER A 258 -14.76 -25.30 22.24
CA SER A 258 -13.87 -26.44 21.95
C SER A 258 -13.45 -26.48 20.48
N GLY A 259 -12.25 -26.99 20.20
CA GLY A 259 -11.75 -27.21 18.84
C GLY A 259 -11.01 -26.03 18.19
N LEU A 260 -10.85 -24.90 18.89
CA LEU A 260 -10.01 -23.79 18.42
C LEU A 260 -8.52 -24.12 18.62
N SER A 261 -7.70 -23.91 17.58
CA SER A 261 -6.24 -24.06 17.69
C SER A 261 -5.66 -23.01 18.65
N ARG A 262 -4.59 -23.41 19.34
CA ARG A 262 -3.79 -22.59 20.26
C ARG A 262 -2.40 -22.26 19.68
N ASP A 263 -2.26 -22.28 18.36
CA ASP A 263 -1.02 -21.94 17.65
C ASP A 263 -0.74 -20.43 17.65
N TYR A 264 -0.56 -19.86 18.84
CA TYR A 264 -0.37 -18.43 19.06
C TYR A 264 0.85 -17.88 18.29
N GLY A 265 0.81 -16.60 17.93
CA GLY A 265 1.87 -15.95 17.14
C GLY A 265 1.97 -16.41 15.68
N THR A 266 1.03 -17.22 15.17
CA THR A 266 0.99 -17.65 13.76
C THR A 266 -0.09 -16.94 12.92
N GLN A 267 0.15 -16.81 11.61
CA GLN A 267 -0.85 -16.28 10.69
C GLN A 267 -2.14 -17.11 10.64
N ALA A 268 -2.06 -18.43 10.89
CA ALA A 268 -3.23 -19.30 10.95
C ALA A 268 -4.13 -18.91 12.14
N TYR A 269 -3.54 -18.69 13.31
CA TYR A 269 -4.28 -18.24 14.48
C TYR A 269 -4.89 -16.85 14.30
N GLU A 270 -4.16 -15.91 13.67
CA GLU A 270 -4.70 -14.61 13.26
C GLU A 270 -6.00 -14.73 12.45
N GLN A 271 -5.99 -15.61 11.44
CA GLN A 271 -7.15 -15.85 10.60
C GLN A 271 -8.30 -16.48 11.39
N GLN A 272 -8.00 -17.45 12.26
CA GLN A 272 -8.97 -18.11 13.12
C GLN A 272 -9.70 -17.10 14.03
N VAL A 273 -8.98 -16.26 14.78
CA VAL A 273 -9.63 -15.28 15.68
C VAL A 273 -10.35 -14.18 14.91
N THR A 274 -9.85 -13.82 13.71
CA THR A 274 -10.55 -12.88 12.83
C THR A 274 -11.87 -13.45 12.34
N GLU A 275 -11.91 -14.73 12.00
CA GLU A 275 -13.13 -15.41 11.57
C GLU A 275 -14.10 -15.62 12.73
N LEU A 276 -13.60 -16.01 13.90
CA LEU A 276 -14.39 -16.11 15.13
C LEU A 276 -15.07 -14.78 15.48
N SER A 277 -14.35 -13.67 15.33
CA SER A 277 -14.91 -12.32 15.48
C SER A 277 -16.03 -12.02 14.46
N LYS A 278 -15.90 -12.48 13.20
CA LYS A 278 -16.95 -12.32 12.19
C LYS A 278 -18.16 -13.20 12.48
N GLN A 279 -17.95 -14.43 12.94
CA GLN A 279 -19.02 -15.34 13.35
C GLN A 279 -19.80 -14.75 14.53
N GLY A 280 -19.11 -14.24 15.56
CA GLY A 280 -19.76 -13.54 16.67
C GLY A 280 -20.59 -12.33 16.22
N ALA A 281 -20.10 -11.57 15.24
CA ALA A 281 -20.88 -10.49 14.62
C ALA A 281 -22.10 -11.01 13.84
N LYS A 282 -21.95 -12.10 13.07
CA LYS A 282 -23.03 -12.71 12.27
C LYS A 282 -24.15 -13.27 13.15
N GLU A 283 -23.79 -13.93 14.25
CA GLU A 283 -24.71 -14.62 15.16
C GLU A 283 -25.29 -13.69 16.23
N PHE A 284 -24.89 -12.42 16.26
CA PHE A 284 -25.22 -11.49 17.35
C PHE A 284 -24.82 -12.05 18.72
N CYS A 285 -23.59 -12.56 18.81
CA CYS A 285 -22.96 -13.00 20.05
C CYS A 285 -21.82 -12.02 20.43
N PRO A 286 -22.12 -10.94 21.19
CA PRO A 286 -21.10 -9.98 21.64
C PRO A 286 -19.99 -10.63 22.47
N HIS A 287 -20.33 -11.64 23.30
CA HIS A 287 -19.34 -12.36 24.12
C HIS A 287 -18.24 -12.97 23.24
N ARG A 288 -18.61 -13.81 22.26
CA ARG A 288 -17.67 -14.41 21.30
C ARG A 288 -16.82 -13.37 20.60
N ARG A 289 -17.48 -12.33 20.09
CA ARG A 289 -16.82 -11.29 19.31
C ARG A 289 -15.78 -10.53 20.14
N VAL A 290 -16.14 -10.12 21.36
CA VAL A 290 -15.25 -9.35 22.23
C VAL A 290 -14.06 -10.23 22.65
N CYS A 291 -14.28 -11.48 23.05
CA CYS A 291 -13.17 -12.41 23.35
C CYS A 291 -12.22 -12.57 22.15
N ALA A 292 -12.76 -12.77 20.94
CA ALA A 292 -11.96 -12.87 19.72
C ALA A 292 -11.15 -11.60 19.42
N LEU A 293 -11.71 -10.41 19.64
CA LEU A 293 -10.99 -9.14 19.50
C LEU A 293 -9.84 -9.03 20.50
N HIS A 294 -10.03 -9.43 21.76
CA HIS A 294 -8.98 -9.40 22.77
C HIS A 294 -7.90 -10.45 22.49
N LEU A 295 -8.26 -11.68 22.12
CA LEU A 295 -7.31 -12.70 21.65
C LEU A 295 -6.45 -12.18 20.49
N ARG A 296 -7.07 -11.44 19.56
CA ARG A 296 -6.33 -10.79 18.48
C ARG A 296 -5.30 -9.77 18.99
N ARG A 297 -5.60 -9.01 20.05
CA ARG A 297 -4.64 -8.06 20.65
C ARG A 297 -3.48 -8.75 21.36
N TYR A 298 -3.74 -9.81 22.13
CA TYR A 298 -2.67 -10.61 22.73
C TYR A 298 -1.78 -11.28 21.67
N HIS A 299 -2.40 -11.78 20.59
CA HIS A 299 -1.65 -12.27 19.44
C HIS A 299 -0.77 -11.19 18.81
N ASP A 300 -1.29 -9.98 18.58
CA ASP A 300 -0.51 -8.87 18.04
C ASP A 300 0.67 -8.51 18.97
N ALA A 301 0.45 -8.54 20.29
CA ALA A 301 1.51 -8.33 21.27
C ALA A 301 2.60 -9.40 21.21
N LEU A 302 2.23 -10.68 20.98
CA LEU A 302 3.21 -11.75 20.73
C LEU A 302 4.05 -11.51 19.47
N LEU A 303 3.44 -10.98 18.40
CA LEU A 303 4.18 -10.62 17.18
C LEU A 303 5.14 -9.45 17.41
N VAL A 304 4.71 -8.44 18.15
CA VAL A 304 5.56 -7.30 18.54
C VAL A 304 6.71 -7.79 19.42
N HIS A 305 6.42 -8.58 20.45
CA HIS A 305 7.42 -9.19 21.35
C HIS A 305 8.44 -10.07 20.61
N GLY A 306 7.98 -10.84 19.62
CA GLY A 306 8.85 -11.64 18.77
C GLY A 306 9.73 -10.79 17.85
N ALA A 307 9.34 -9.55 17.54
CA ALA A 307 10.08 -8.64 16.68
C ALA A 307 11.00 -7.70 17.46
N VAL A 308 10.53 -7.05 18.52
CA VAL A 308 11.21 -5.97 19.26
C VAL A 308 11.28 -6.30 20.75
N ARG A 309 11.21 -5.32 21.66
CA ARG A 309 11.32 -5.54 23.11
C ARG A 309 9.97 -5.95 23.71
N MET A 310 10.02 -6.60 24.87
CA MET A 310 8.84 -6.96 25.66
C MET A 310 8.03 -5.74 26.10
N VAL A 311 8.72 -4.63 26.46
CA VAL A 311 8.07 -3.39 26.89
C VAL A 311 7.19 -2.79 25.80
N ASP A 312 7.59 -2.89 24.53
CA ASP A 312 6.82 -2.38 23.39
C ASP A 312 5.51 -3.20 23.21
N ALA A 313 5.58 -4.52 23.42
CA ALA A 313 4.41 -5.39 23.40
C ALA A 313 3.43 -5.07 24.55
N LEU A 314 3.96 -4.83 25.76
CA LEU A 314 3.15 -4.44 26.91
C LEU A 314 2.50 -3.06 26.73
N GLU A 315 3.22 -2.10 26.16
CA GLU A 315 2.68 -0.76 25.86
C GLU A 315 1.49 -0.86 24.89
N THR A 316 1.61 -1.72 23.88
CA THR A 316 0.51 -2.02 22.93
C THR A 316 -0.77 -2.47 23.64
N LEU A 317 -0.66 -3.44 24.54
CA LEU A 317 -1.80 -3.95 25.30
C LEU A 317 -2.33 -2.89 26.27
N THR A 318 -1.43 -2.18 26.93
CA THR A 318 -1.78 -1.11 27.88
C THR A 318 -2.60 -0.03 27.18
N ASP A 319 -2.19 0.41 25.99
CA ASP A 319 -2.91 1.43 25.24
C ASP A 319 -4.26 0.93 24.71
N PHE A 320 -4.33 -0.33 24.26
CA PHE A 320 -5.60 -0.95 23.91
C PHE A 320 -6.58 -0.93 25.09
N TYR A 321 -6.16 -1.37 26.27
CA TYR A 321 -7.03 -1.42 27.44
C TYR A 321 -7.36 -0.04 28.02
N LYS A 322 -6.48 0.97 27.87
CA LYS A 322 -6.83 2.38 28.15
C LYS A 322 -7.98 2.87 27.24
N MET A 323 -7.92 2.57 25.94
CA MET A 323 -8.98 2.94 24.99
C MET A 323 -10.30 2.22 25.30
N GLU A 324 -10.24 0.93 25.64
CA GLU A 324 -11.43 0.16 26.01
C GLU A 324 -12.15 0.78 27.23
N ARG A 325 -11.39 1.28 28.23
CA ARG A 325 -11.97 1.98 29.40
C ARG A 325 -12.62 3.31 29.05
N GLY A 326 -12.06 4.05 28.08
CA GLY A 326 -12.59 5.33 27.64
C GLY A 326 -13.90 5.25 26.84
N THR A 327 -14.31 4.04 26.44
CA THR A 327 -15.51 3.83 25.62
C THR A 327 -16.77 3.89 26.50
N LYS A 328 -17.55 4.98 26.37
CA LYS A 328 -18.83 5.17 27.08
C LYS A 328 -19.93 4.27 26.50
N GLY A 329 -20.65 3.53 27.35
CA GLY A 329 -21.80 2.70 26.91
C GLY A 329 -22.08 1.51 27.82
N LEU A 330 -22.97 0.61 27.37
CA LEU A 330 -23.35 -0.61 28.08
C LEU A 330 -22.11 -1.48 28.36
N VAL A 331 -21.87 -1.77 29.63
CA VAL A 331 -20.76 -2.60 30.08
C VAL A 331 -21.15 -4.07 29.88
N LEU A 332 -20.52 -4.72 28.90
CA LEU A 332 -20.67 -6.16 28.69
C LEU A 332 -19.93 -6.92 29.79
N PRO A 333 -20.52 -7.97 30.40
CA PRO A 333 -19.84 -8.79 31.41
C PRO A 333 -18.49 -9.33 30.94
N SER A 334 -18.41 -9.79 29.68
CA SER A 334 -17.16 -10.25 29.06
C SER A 334 -16.07 -9.18 29.06
N LYS A 335 -16.46 -7.92 28.78
CA LYS A 335 -15.51 -6.81 28.74
C LYS A 335 -14.94 -6.51 30.13
N SER A 336 -15.79 -6.50 31.17
CA SER A 336 -15.35 -6.32 32.55
C SER A 336 -14.37 -7.41 32.99
N TRP A 337 -14.68 -8.67 32.67
CA TRP A 337 -13.80 -9.79 33.00
C TRP A 337 -12.44 -9.68 32.28
N LEU A 338 -12.43 -9.33 30.99
CA LEU A 338 -11.20 -9.15 30.21
C LEU A 338 -10.34 -7.97 30.67
N LEU A 339 -10.96 -6.90 31.19
CA LEU A 339 -10.27 -5.78 31.83
C LEU A 339 -9.60 -6.21 33.14
N ALA A 340 -10.36 -6.90 34.00
CA ALA A 340 -9.85 -7.41 35.27
C ALA A 340 -8.70 -8.40 35.07
N LEU A 341 -8.81 -9.32 34.11
CA LEU A 341 -7.76 -10.28 33.77
C LEU A 341 -6.44 -9.56 33.42
N PHE A 342 -6.50 -8.51 32.60
CA PHE A 342 -5.30 -7.75 32.24
C PHE A 342 -4.75 -6.99 33.45
N ASP A 343 -5.60 -6.34 34.24
CA ASP A 343 -5.16 -5.60 35.43
C ASP A 343 -4.45 -6.48 36.46
N GLU A 344 -4.95 -7.69 36.68
CA GLU A 344 -4.36 -8.69 37.59
C GLU A 344 -2.92 -9.06 37.19
N HIS A 345 -2.61 -9.10 35.89
CA HIS A 345 -1.31 -9.60 35.39
C HIS A 345 -0.40 -8.50 34.83
N LYS A 346 -0.89 -7.26 34.70
CA LYS A 346 -0.13 -6.14 34.15
C LYS A 346 1.17 -5.88 34.93
N GLY A 347 1.14 -6.01 36.26
CA GLY A 347 2.31 -5.82 37.11
C GLY A 347 3.40 -6.85 36.83
N GLU A 348 3.02 -8.12 36.69
CA GLU A 348 3.96 -9.20 36.38
C GLU A 348 4.51 -9.09 34.95
N LEU A 349 3.65 -8.78 33.97
CA LEU A 349 4.10 -8.49 32.60
C LEU A 349 5.11 -7.33 32.57
N ALA A 350 4.90 -6.28 33.37
CA ALA A 350 5.82 -5.16 33.48
C ALA A 350 7.17 -5.56 34.09
N ARG A 351 7.16 -6.39 35.15
CA ARG A 351 8.36 -6.93 35.78
C ARG A 351 9.18 -7.77 34.81
N LEU A 352 8.53 -8.68 34.08
CA LEU A 352 9.19 -9.52 33.07
C LEU A 352 9.71 -8.68 31.90
N ALA A 353 8.98 -7.65 31.48
CA ALA A 353 9.38 -6.80 30.36
C ALA A 353 10.64 -5.96 30.62
N GLN A 354 10.99 -5.71 31.88
CA GLN A 354 12.20 -4.99 32.29
C GLN A 354 13.41 -5.92 32.51
N ASP A 355 13.22 -7.24 32.47
CA ASP A 355 14.28 -8.21 32.74
C ASP A 355 15.16 -8.43 31.50
N VAL A 356 16.38 -7.89 31.57
CA VAL A 356 17.38 -7.93 30.48
C VAL A 356 17.76 -9.36 30.09
N ARG A 357 17.60 -10.34 31.00
CA ARG A 357 17.95 -11.75 30.72
C ARG A 357 17.12 -12.37 29.59
N TYR A 358 15.95 -11.81 29.30
CA TYR A 358 15.04 -12.31 28.26
C TYR A 358 14.96 -11.35 27.05
N GLU A 359 15.99 -10.53 26.85
CA GLU A 359 16.08 -9.62 25.71
C GLU A 359 15.97 -10.37 24.37
N ASN A 360 15.54 -9.68 23.33
CA ASN A 360 15.40 -10.26 22.00
C ASN A 360 16.78 -10.42 21.33
N PRO A 361 17.22 -11.65 20.99
CA PRO A 361 18.53 -11.85 20.36
C PRO A 361 18.69 -11.12 19.02
N LYS A 362 17.59 -10.87 18.29
CA LYS A 362 17.62 -10.10 17.03
C LYS A 362 18.03 -8.65 17.23
N LEU A 363 17.68 -8.04 18.38
CA LEU A 363 18.09 -6.67 18.67
C LEU A 363 19.58 -6.59 18.93
N LYS A 364 20.16 -7.61 19.58
CA LYS A 364 21.60 -7.72 19.78
C LYS A 364 22.35 -7.85 18.45
N VAL A 365 21.89 -8.74 17.56
CA VAL A 365 22.46 -8.86 16.21
C VAL A 365 22.31 -7.57 15.41
N LEU A 366 21.16 -6.88 15.52
CA LEU A 366 20.98 -5.58 14.89
C LEU A 366 21.93 -4.52 15.47
N GLU A 367 22.19 -4.52 16.78
CA GLU A 367 23.19 -3.65 17.40
C GLU A 367 24.58 -3.93 16.84
N GLU A 368 24.99 -5.20 16.74
CA GLU A 368 26.28 -5.60 16.17
C GLU A 368 26.44 -5.11 14.72
N VAL A 369 25.42 -5.32 13.87
CA VAL A 369 25.39 -4.81 12.48
C VAL A 369 25.53 -3.28 12.45
N LEU A 370 24.79 -2.57 13.31
CA LEU A 370 24.86 -1.10 13.37
C LEU A 370 26.23 -0.62 13.86
N ARG A 371 26.82 -1.27 14.86
CA ARG A 371 28.14 -0.91 15.37
C ARG A 371 29.21 -1.11 14.31
N GLU A 372 29.25 -2.26 13.64
CA GLU A 372 30.21 -2.53 12.56
C GLU A 372 30.16 -1.45 11.46
N GLN A 373 28.96 -1.02 11.06
CA GLN A 373 28.79 -0.06 9.96
C GLN A 373 29.05 1.39 10.38
N PHE A 374 28.71 1.78 11.61
CA PHE A 374 28.83 3.16 12.09
C PHE A 374 30.13 3.45 12.87
N GLU A 375 30.81 2.45 13.45
CA GLU A 375 32.12 2.62 14.12
C GLU A 375 33.26 2.81 13.12
N GLY A 376 33.20 2.15 11.96
CA GLY A 376 34.28 2.13 10.96
C GLY A 376 34.19 3.19 9.85
N SER A 377 33.23 4.11 9.90
CA SER A 377 32.97 5.08 8.83
C SER A 377 33.13 6.52 9.30
N ASP A 378 33.90 7.32 8.56
CA ASP A 378 34.01 8.76 8.73
C ASP A 378 32.66 9.43 8.41
N THR A 379 31.68 9.36 9.31
CA THR A 379 30.38 10.07 9.29
C THR A 379 29.49 9.92 8.05
N SER A 380 29.85 9.11 7.05
CA SER A 380 29.18 9.04 5.74
C SER A 380 28.12 7.94 5.63
N THR A 381 27.96 7.11 6.66
CA THR A 381 27.03 5.97 6.61
C THR A 381 25.59 6.44 6.58
N ARG A 382 24.83 5.90 5.61
CA ARG A 382 23.41 6.16 5.39
C ARG A 382 22.70 4.83 5.26
N GLY A 383 21.84 4.54 6.23
CA GLY A 383 21.19 3.26 6.39
C GLY A 383 19.67 3.30 6.27
N ILE A 384 19.08 2.18 5.84
CA ILE A 384 17.64 1.93 5.99
C ILE A 384 17.44 0.57 6.66
N ILE A 385 16.65 0.53 7.73
CA ILE A 385 16.17 -0.71 8.34
C ILE A 385 14.69 -0.86 7.98
N PHE A 386 14.37 -1.89 7.21
CA PHE A 386 13.01 -2.26 6.87
C PHE A 386 12.42 -3.20 7.91
N THR A 387 11.21 -2.89 8.39
CA THR A 387 10.45 -3.71 9.34
C THR A 387 8.97 -3.81 8.94
N ARG A 388 8.28 -4.84 9.42
CA ARG A 388 6.96 -5.23 8.91
C ARG A 388 5.87 -4.23 9.27
N THR A 389 5.89 -3.70 10.49
CA THR A 389 4.79 -2.90 11.03
C THR A 389 5.25 -1.52 11.44
N ARG A 390 4.33 -0.55 11.41
CA ARG A 390 4.59 0.81 11.92
C ARG A 390 5.02 0.80 13.37
N GLN A 391 4.37 -0.03 14.16
CA GLN A 391 4.67 -0.21 15.56
C GLN A 391 6.10 -0.71 15.77
N SER A 392 6.53 -1.72 15.01
CA SER A 392 7.91 -2.19 15.05
C SER A 392 8.90 -1.10 14.65
N ALA A 393 8.58 -0.24 13.68
CA ALA A 393 9.45 0.87 13.29
C ALA A 393 9.63 1.89 14.42
N HIS A 394 8.54 2.27 15.10
CA HIS A 394 8.60 3.16 16.27
C HIS A 394 9.30 2.50 17.46
N ALA A 395 9.03 1.22 17.73
CA ALA A 395 9.68 0.46 18.79
C ALA A 395 11.20 0.35 18.58
N LEU A 396 11.64 0.12 17.34
CA LEU A 396 13.07 0.13 16.99
C LEU A 396 13.70 1.52 17.21
N LEU A 397 12.97 2.61 16.94
CA LEU A 397 13.46 3.96 17.23
C LEU A 397 13.64 4.17 18.73
N HIS A 398 12.63 3.81 19.51
CA HIS A 398 12.70 3.91 20.98
C HIS A 398 13.75 2.99 21.59
N TRP A 399 14.02 1.83 20.99
CA TRP A 399 15.14 0.98 21.38
C TRP A 399 16.47 1.65 21.07
N LEU A 400 16.66 2.12 19.85
CA LEU A 400 17.90 2.77 19.42
C LEU A 400 18.25 4.01 20.26
N LEU A 401 17.26 4.84 20.57
CA LEU A 401 17.42 6.03 21.41
C LEU A 401 17.73 5.69 22.88
N ALA A 402 17.38 4.48 23.32
CA ALA A 402 17.65 4.01 24.68
C ALA A 402 19.04 3.37 24.84
N GLN A 403 19.81 3.16 23.75
CA GLN A 403 21.14 2.55 23.79
C GLN A 403 22.25 3.61 23.74
N PRO A 404 22.97 3.89 24.84
CA PRO A 404 24.03 4.88 24.86
C PRO A 404 25.19 4.55 23.90
N SER A 405 25.49 3.25 23.73
CA SER A 405 26.51 2.76 22.79
C SER A 405 26.24 3.23 21.36
N LEU A 406 25.00 3.08 20.89
CA LEU A 406 24.58 3.48 19.55
C LEU A 406 24.44 5.00 19.40
N GLN A 407 24.00 5.70 20.45
CA GLN A 407 23.94 7.17 20.44
C GLN A 407 25.34 7.80 20.31
N ALA A 408 26.36 7.19 20.91
CA ALA A 408 27.75 7.66 20.80
C ALA A 408 28.31 7.57 19.37
N LEU A 409 27.70 6.78 18.48
CA LEU A 409 28.09 6.63 17.07
C LEU A 409 27.49 7.73 16.16
N GLY A 410 26.84 8.74 16.73
CA GLY A 410 26.24 9.83 15.95
C GLY A 410 25.04 9.42 15.10
N ILE A 411 24.36 8.33 15.46
CA ILE A 411 23.18 7.86 14.72
C ILE A 411 21.99 8.81 14.94
N GLN A 412 21.57 9.47 13.86
CA GLN A 412 20.40 10.33 13.79
C GLN A 412 19.30 9.60 13.01
N ALA A 413 18.41 8.93 13.75
CA ALA A 413 17.39 8.05 13.20
C ALA A 413 15.99 8.68 13.17
N ALA A 414 15.20 8.36 12.15
CA ALA A 414 13.78 8.70 12.09
C ALA A 414 12.93 7.57 11.51
N VAL A 415 11.63 7.57 11.85
CA VAL A 415 10.67 6.61 11.33
C VAL A 415 10.06 7.11 10.01
N LEU A 416 9.94 6.21 9.04
CA LEU A 416 9.28 6.45 7.75
C LEU A 416 8.18 5.41 7.51
N THR A 417 6.91 5.80 7.65
CA THR A 417 5.77 4.90 7.45
C THR A 417 4.77 5.45 6.44
N GLY A 418 3.94 4.58 5.86
CA GLY A 418 2.92 4.97 4.87
C GLY A 418 1.72 5.71 5.49
N ALA A 419 0.90 6.34 4.63
CA ALA A 419 -0.24 7.17 5.04
C ALA A 419 -1.57 6.39 5.29
N GLY A 420 -1.61 5.08 5.10
CA GLY A 420 -2.85 4.30 5.19
C GLY A 420 -3.50 4.29 6.59
N GLN A 421 -4.82 4.42 6.68
CA GLN A 421 -5.56 4.47 7.96
C GLN A 421 -5.90 3.08 8.54
N GLY A 422 -5.37 1.99 7.94
CA GLY A 422 -5.74 0.61 8.28
C GLY A 422 -4.94 -0.03 9.43
N SER A 423 -3.91 0.63 9.94
CA SER A 423 -3.08 0.15 11.04
C SER A 423 -3.52 0.73 12.39
N GLN A 424 -3.14 0.07 13.48
CA GLN A 424 -3.37 0.51 14.85
C GLN A 424 -2.56 1.76 15.19
N THR A 425 -1.36 1.88 14.58
CA THR A 425 -0.48 3.04 14.74
C THR A 425 -0.88 4.15 13.77
N ARG A 426 -0.87 5.39 14.28
CA ARG A 426 -1.19 6.59 13.51
C ARG A 426 -0.35 6.62 12.21
N PRO A 427 -0.97 6.85 11.05
CA PRO A 427 -0.23 7.00 9.81
C PRO A 427 0.61 8.28 9.82
N MET A 428 1.69 8.24 9.06
CA MET A 428 2.47 9.44 8.79
C MET A 428 1.89 10.17 7.57
N THR A 429 1.65 11.48 7.73
CA THR A 429 1.16 12.33 6.64
C THR A 429 2.21 12.42 5.55
N GLN A 430 1.79 12.72 4.31
CA GLN A 430 2.74 12.84 3.21
C GLN A 430 3.72 14.00 3.43
N LYS A 431 3.26 15.12 3.99
CA LYS A 431 4.13 16.25 4.34
C LYS A 431 5.25 15.81 5.30
N CYS A 432 4.91 15.05 6.33
CA CYS A 432 5.90 14.49 7.25
C CYS A 432 6.86 13.51 6.55
N GLN A 433 6.37 12.65 5.65
CA GLN A 433 7.22 11.77 4.84
C GLN A 433 8.26 12.55 4.03
N MET A 434 7.84 13.62 3.36
CA MET A 434 8.75 14.47 2.59
C MET A 434 9.77 15.18 3.47
N THR A 435 9.39 15.70 4.63
CA THR A 435 10.33 16.32 5.58
C THR A 435 11.40 15.32 6.03
N VAL A 436 11.03 14.10 6.40
CA VAL A 436 11.98 13.06 6.82
C VAL A 436 12.93 12.70 5.68
N ILE A 437 12.41 12.53 4.45
CA ILE A 437 13.24 12.22 3.27
C ILE A 437 14.21 13.37 2.95
N GLN A 438 13.76 14.62 3.07
CA GLN A 438 14.62 15.80 2.86
C GLN A 438 15.74 15.90 3.90
N GLN A 439 15.43 15.66 5.18
CA GLN A 439 16.44 15.64 6.25
C GLN A 439 17.45 14.50 6.06
N PHE A 440 16.99 13.33 5.61
CA PHE A 440 17.88 12.22 5.25
C PHE A 440 18.76 12.52 4.04
N ARG A 441 18.21 13.21 3.03
CA ARG A 441 18.97 13.68 1.86
C ARG A 441 20.02 14.72 2.21
N ALA A 442 19.71 15.62 3.14
CA ALA A 442 20.63 16.63 3.65
C ALA A 442 21.72 16.05 4.58
N GLY A 443 21.61 14.79 4.99
CA GLY A 443 22.54 14.16 5.94
C GLY A 443 22.26 14.51 7.41
N THR A 444 21.22 15.30 7.70
CA THR A 444 20.75 15.55 9.08
C THR A 444 20.27 14.26 9.75
N LEU A 445 19.66 13.37 8.95
CA LEU A 445 19.37 12.00 9.35
C LEU A 445 20.28 11.06 8.58
N ASN A 446 20.78 10.03 9.25
CA ASN A 446 21.65 9.01 8.66
C ASN A 446 21.09 7.58 8.79
N LEU A 447 19.95 7.41 9.47
CA LEU A 447 19.26 6.12 9.55
C LEU A 447 17.74 6.26 9.41
N LEU A 448 17.12 5.46 8.54
CA LEU A 448 15.67 5.38 8.41
C LEU A 448 15.14 4.04 8.93
N LEU A 449 14.15 4.10 9.82
CA LEU A 449 13.38 2.95 10.29
C LEU A 449 12.06 2.92 9.52
N SER A 450 11.97 2.08 8.48
CA SER A 450 10.90 2.15 7.50
C SER A 450 10.05 0.89 7.42
N THR A 451 8.77 1.05 7.08
CA THR A 451 7.97 -0.06 6.51
C THR A 451 8.25 -0.19 5.00
N SER A 452 7.46 -0.98 4.26
CA SER A 452 7.55 -1.09 2.80
C SER A 452 7.33 0.21 2.00
N VAL A 453 7.07 1.32 2.68
CA VAL A 453 6.87 2.63 2.04
C VAL A 453 8.13 3.09 1.29
N ALA A 454 9.32 2.76 1.81
CA ALA A 454 10.61 3.13 1.23
C ALA A 454 11.23 2.06 0.32
N GLU A 455 10.61 0.90 0.16
CA GLU A 455 11.13 -0.17 -0.72
C GLU A 455 11.10 0.28 -2.18
N GLU A 456 9.98 0.87 -2.60
CA GLU A 456 9.72 1.26 -3.99
C GLU A 456 9.45 2.76 -4.15
N GLY A 457 9.79 3.29 -5.33
CA GLY A 457 9.41 4.62 -5.79
C GLY A 457 10.16 5.79 -5.16
N LEU A 458 10.26 5.87 -3.83
CA LEU A 458 10.85 7.06 -3.18
C LEU A 458 12.31 7.28 -3.58
N ASP A 459 12.65 8.49 -4.03
CA ASP A 459 14.02 8.95 -4.26
C ASP A 459 14.73 9.21 -2.94
N ILE A 460 15.20 8.11 -2.38
CA ILE A 460 16.11 8.10 -1.24
C ILE A 460 17.53 8.10 -1.82
N PRO A 461 18.44 8.95 -1.30
CA PRO A 461 19.84 8.92 -1.67
C PRO A 461 20.41 7.50 -1.59
N GLN A 462 21.44 7.24 -2.39
CA GLN A 462 22.16 5.97 -2.33
C GLN A 462 22.63 5.71 -0.91
N CYS A 463 22.13 4.61 -0.34
CA CYS A 463 22.51 4.14 0.98
C CYS A 463 23.72 3.20 0.84
N ASN A 464 24.54 3.13 1.87
CA ASN A 464 25.60 2.14 1.98
C ASN A 464 25.19 0.96 2.88
N MET A 465 24.03 1.03 3.54
CA MET A 465 23.49 -0.08 4.33
C MET A 465 21.98 -0.22 4.17
N VAL A 466 21.51 -1.44 3.92
CA VAL A 466 20.10 -1.82 4.02
C VAL A 466 19.99 -3.05 4.92
N VAL A 467 19.16 -2.97 5.95
CA VAL A 467 18.85 -4.09 6.84
C VAL A 467 17.38 -4.47 6.65
N ARG A 468 17.10 -5.75 6.41
CA ARG A 468 15.74 -6.29 6.41
C ARG A 468 15.52 -7.08 7.69
N TYR A 469 14.74 -6.50 8.58
CA TYR A 469 14.57 -6.99 9.94
C TYR A 469 13.34 -7.90 10.06
N GLY A 470 13.56 -9.22 9.99
CA GLY A 470 12.53 -10.25 10.17
C GLY A 470 11.37 -10.13 9.19
N LEU A 471 11.66 -9.84 7.92
CA LEU A 471 10.64 -9.58 6.89
C LEU A 471 10.28 -10.84 6.09
N LEU A 472 8.99 -11.04 5.90
CA LEU A 472 8.42 -12.03 4.99
C LEU A 472 7.75 -11.30 3.82
N THR A 473 8.45 -11.20 2.69
CA THR A 473 7.92 -10.57 1.47
C THR A 473 8.08 -11.47 0.25
N ASN A 474 7.66 -10.95 -0.91
CA ASN A 474 7.98 -11.51 -2.21
C ASN A 474 9.38 -11.06 -2.71
N GLU A 475 9.78 -11.66 -3.83
CA GLU A 475 11.03 -11.41 -4.54
C GLU A 475 11.14 -9.97 -5.05
N ILE A 476 10.02 -9.38 -5.49
CA ILE A 476 10.00 -7.99 -5.97
C ILE A 476 10.43 -7.03 -4.85
N ALA A 477 9.81 -7.14 -3.66
CA ALA A 477 10.16 -6.30 -2.52
C ALA A 477 11.61 -6.52 -2.05
N MET A 478 12.12 -7.75 -2.14
CA MET A 478 13.52 -8.07 -1.84
C MET A 478 14.48 -7.32 -2.78
N VAL A 479 14.26 -7.41 -4.10
CA VAL A 479 15.08 -6.74 -5.12
C VAL A 479 14.99 -5.21 -4.98
N GLN A 480 13.80 -4.67 -4.72
CA GLN A 480 13.57 -3.24 -4.57
C GLN A 480 14.23 -2.68 -3.29
N ALA A 481 14.16 -3.41 -2.18
CA ALA A 481 14.84 -3.06 -0.93
C ALA A 481 16.36 -3.14 -1.06
N ARG A 482 16.89 -4.26 -1.62
CA ARG A 482 18.32 -4.43 -1.93
C ARG A 482 18.82 -3.29 -2.80
N GLY A 483 18.00 -2.91 -3.78
CA GLY A 483 18.19 -1.78 -4.64
C GLY A 483 18.33 -0.40 -3.98
N ARG A 484 18.13 -0.25 -2.67
CA ARG A 484 18.40 1.02 -1.96
C ARG A 484 19.85 1.16 -1.52
N ALA A 485 20.55 0.04 -1.35
CA ALA A 485 21.99 -0.02 -1.11
C ALA A 485 22.71 0.00 -2.47
N ARG A 486 23.35 1.11 -2.82
CA ARG A 486 24.03 1.30 -4.12
C ARG A 486 25.37 2.03 -4.04
N ALA A 487 25.76 2.47 -2.84
CA ALA A 487 27.12 2.97 -2.66
C ALA A 487 28.11 1.82 -2.90
N GLU A 488 29.33 2.15 -3.31
CA GLU A 488 30.41 1.17 -3.35
C GLU A 488 30.59 0.54 -1.97
N ASN A 489 30.85 -0.78 -1.95
CA ASN A 489 30.97 -1.57 -0.72
C ASN A 489 29.74 -1.51 0.19
N SER A 490 28.54 -1.37 -0.39
CA SER A 490 27.31 -1.33 0.39
C SER A 490 26.91 -2.70 0.95
N LEU A 491 26.30 -2.70 2.14
CA LEU A 491 25.84 -3.89 2.85
C LEU A 491 24.32 -4.08 2.67
N TYR A 492 23.92 -5.31 2.37
CA TYR A 492 22.55 -5.77 2.50
C TYR A 492 22.48 -6.89 3.55
N SER A 493 21.94 -6.59 4.72
CA SER A 493 21.84 -7.52 5.85
C SER A 493 20.41 -8.02 6.02
N PHE A 494 20.25 -9.33 6.22
CA PHE A 494 18.98 -9.96 6.58
C PHE A 494 19.04 -10.48 8.01
N VAL A 495 18.33 -9.81 8.92
CA VAL A 495 18.33 -10.15 10.36
C VAL A 495 17.11 -11.01 10.68
N ALA A 496 17.33 -12.26 11.11
CA ALA A 496 16.25 -13.19 11.41
C ALA A 496 16.66 -14.25 12.45
N ASN A 497 15.69 -15.05 12.91
CA ASN A 497 16.02 -16.20 13.74
C ASN A 497 16.50 -17.37 12.87
N GLU A 498 17.45 -18.16 13.36
CA GLU A 498 17.90 -19.37 12.66
C GLU A 498 16.74 -20.37 12.49
N GLY A 499 16.69 -21.01 11.32
CA GLY A 499 15.65 -21.99 10.97
C GLY A 499 14.24 -21.42 10.86
N SER A 500 14.08 -20.09 10.90
CA SER A 500 12.78 -19.41 10.84
C SER A 500 12.17 -19.44 9.43
N ARG A 501 10.87 -19.13 9.34
CA ARG A 501 10.18 -19.06 8.04
C ARG A 501 10.70 -17.89 7.20
N GLU A 502 11.17 -16.86 7.87
CA GLU A 502 11.80 -15.65 7.32
C GLU A 502 13.02 -16.01 6.48
N VAL A 503 13.96 -16.78 7.03
CA VAL A 503 15.19 -17.20 6.33
C VAL A 503 14.85 -18.04 5.10
N ARG A 504 14.03 -19.08 5.27
CA ARG A 504 13.61 -19.96 4.16
C ARG A 504 12.92 -19.17 3.05
N ARG A 505 12.12 -18.15 3.40
CA ARG A 505 11.43 -17.32 2.42
C ARG A 505 12.40 -16.43 1.66
N GLU A 506 13.43 -15.89 2.32
CA GLU A 506 14.45 -15.08 1.67
C GLU A 506 15.26 -15.92 0.67
N GLU A 507 15.67 -17.14 1.05
CA GLU A 507 16.34 -18.10 0.14
C GLU A 507 15.45 -18.45 -1.07
N VAL A 508 14.16 -18.72 -0.83
CA VAL A 508 13.19 -18.95 -1.92
C VAL A 508 13.09 -17.72 -2.82
N ASN A 509 13.07 -16.51 -2.29
CA ASN A 509 12.99 -15.30 -3.09
C ASN A 509 14.22 -15.12 -3.99
N GLU A 510 15.43 -15.51 -3.54
CA GLU A 510 16.64 -15.50 -4.38
C GLU A 510 16.52 -16.49 -5.56
N ALA A 511 16.02 -17.69 -5.30
CA ALA A 511 15.74 -18.66 -6.35
C ALA A 511 14.65 -18.15 -7.33
N LEU A 512 13.64 -17.45 -6.82
CA LEU A 512 12.58 -16.84 -7.65
C LEU A 512 13.10 -15.67 -8.50
N GLU A 513 14.08 -14.91 -8.02
CA GLU A 513 14.75 -13.87 -8.80
C GLU A 513 15.47 -14.50 -10.00
N THR A 514 16.24 -15.56 -9.79
CA THR A 514 16.91 -16.31 -10.87
C THR A 514 15.90 -16.87 -11.86
N LEU A 515 14.81 -17.47 -11.35
CA LEU A 515 13.73 -18.02 -12.18
C LEU A 515 13.03 -16.94 -13.03
N MET A 516 12.88 -15.73 -12.49
CA MET A 516 12.33 -14.59 -13.23
C MET A 516 13.24 -14.20 -14.38
N GLU A 517 14.55 -14.13 -14.16
CA GLU A 517 15.53 -13.79 -15.21
C GLU A 517 15.50 -14.80 -16.35
N GLU A 518 15.47 -16.10 -16.03
CA GLU A 518 15.30 -17.18 -17.01
C GLU A 518 13.98 -17.06 -17.80
N ALA A 519 12.87 -16.80 -17.10
CA ALA A 519 11.56 -16.64 -17.73
C ALA A 519 11.53 -15.44 -18.69
N VAL A 520 12.13 -14.31 -18.31
CA VAL A 520 12.23 -13.12 -19.18
C VAL A 520 13.10 -13.41 -20.38
N ALA A 521 14.24 -14.10 -20.21
CA ALA A 521 15.11 -14.50 -21.30
C ALA A 521 14.38 -15.39 -22.32
N GLU A 522 13.60 -16.38 -21.86
CA GLU A 522 12.77 -17.20 -22.75
C GLU A 522 11.73 -16.37 -23.51
N VAL A 523 11.04 -15.44 -22.84
CA VAL A 523 10.04 -14.57 -23.48
C VAL A 523 10.69 -13.64 -24.50
N GLN A 524 11.88 -13.11 -24.22
CA GLN A 524 12.62 -12.29 -25.17
C GLN A 524 13.10 -13.10 -26.39
N ALA A 525 13.43 -14.38 -26.22
CA ALA A 525 13.88 -15.28 -27.29
C ALA A 525 12.73 -15.88 -28.11
N MET A 526 11.47 -15.73 -27.69
CA MET A 526 10.32 -16.29 -28.39
C MET A 526 10.19 -15.74 -29.83
N PRO A 527 9.94 -16.61 -30.83
CA PRO A 527 9.56 -16.20 -32.19
C PRO A 527 8.40 -15.21 -32.18
N GLU A 528 8.45 -14.21 -33.05
CA GLU A 528 7.53 -13.07 -33.02
C GLU A 528 6.07 -13.47 -33.30
N ASP A 529 5.85 -14.39 -34.22
CA ASP A 529 4.53 -14.95 -34.56
C ASP A 529 3.91 -15.68 -33.36
N ILE A 530 4.68 -16.54 -32.70
CA ILE A 530 4.24 -17.28 -31.50
C ILE A 530 3.94 -16.31 -30.36
N TYR A 531 4.82 -15.33 -30.14
CA TYR A 531 4.63 -14.31 -29.11
C TYR A 531 3.35 -13.51 -29.35
N ARG A 532 3.15 -12.97 -30.55
CA ARG A 532 1.97 -12.18 -30.91
C ARG A 532 0.68 -12.98 -30.75
N ALA A 533 0.66 -14.25 -31.18
CA ALA A 533 -0.49 -15.12 -31.02
C ALA A 533 -0.84 -15.36 -29.53
N GLN A 534 0.17 -15.61 -28.71
CA GLN A 534 -0.01 -15.82 -27.27
C GLN A 534 -0.50 -14.56 -26.55
N ILE A 535 0.07 -13.39 -26.87
CA ILE A 535 -0.38 -12.11 -26.31
C ILE A 535 -1.83 -11.83 -26.67
N LEU A 536 -2.22 -12.02 -27.93
CA LEU A 536 -3.61 -11.79 -28.37
C LEU A 536 -4.58 -12.73 -27.64
N LYS A 537 -4.21 -13.99 -27.44
CA LYS A 537 -5.01 -14.96 -26.67
C LYS A 537 -5.24 -14.47 -25.24
N LEU A 538 -4.17 -14.12 -24.52
CA LEU A 538 -4.24 -13.64 -23.14
C LEU A 538 -5.03 -12.33 -23.01
N GLN A 539 -4.94 -11.43 -24.01
CA GLN A 539 -5.73 -10.19 -24.05
C GLN A 539 -7.23 -10.46 -24.15
N ARG A 540 -7.65 -11.40 -25.02
CA ARG A 540 -9.07 -11.79 -25.15
C ARG A 540 -9.60 -12.40 -23.86
N GLU A 541 -8.87 -13.35 -23.29
CA GLU A 541 -9.23 -14.00 -22.02
C GLU A 541 -9.36 -12.97 -20.88
N ALA A 542 -8.45 -11.98 -20.81
CA ALA A 542 -8.50 -10.92 -19.80
C ALA A 542 -9.74 -10.02 -19.95
N VAL A 543 -10.14 -9.67 -21.18
CA VAL A 543 -11.33 -8.85 -21.44
C VAL A 543 -12.61 -9.62 -21.12
N GLU A 544 -12.74 -10.86 -21.56
CA GLU A 544 -13.87 -11.74 -21.23
C GLU A 544 -14.03 -11.92 -19.71
N GLN A 545 -12.90 -12.15 -19.01
CA GLN A 545 -12.91 -12.29 -17.56
C GLN A 545 -13.39 -11.01 -16.86
N ARG A 546 -12.97 -9.82 -17.33
CA ARG A 546 -13.45 -8.53 -16.77
C ARG A 546 -14.94 -8.34 -16.97
N GLN A 547 -15.47 -8.64 -18.17
CA GLN A 547 -16.89 -8.53 -18.46
C GLN A 547 -17.71 -9.47 -17.55
N ALA A 548 -17.32 -10.74 -17.43
CA ALA A 548 -17.98 -11.69 -16.54
C ALA A 548 -17.96 -11.24 -15.07
N GLN A 549 -16.84 -10.66 -14.61
CA GLN A 549 -16.73 -10.10 -13.26
C GLN A 549 -17.61 -8.87 -13.06
N ALA A 550 -17.75 -8.00 -14.06
CA ALA A 550 -18.61 -6.83 -14.02
C ALA A 550 -20.08 -7.24 -13.88
N THR A 551 -20.55 -8.17 -14.72
CA THR A 551 -21.91 -8.74 -14.65
C THR A 551 -22.19 -9.37 -13.29
N LYS A 552 -21.23 -10.14 -12.75
CA LYS A 552 -21.37 -10.76 -11.42
C LYS A 552 -21.47 -9.71 -10.30
N LYS A 553 -20.68 -8.63 -10.36
CA LYS A 553 -20.74 -7.54 -9.38
C LYS A 553 -22.06 -6.77 -9.46
N GLU A 554 -22.57 -6.55 -10.66
CA GLU A 554 -23.87 -5.90 -10.86
C GLU A 554 -25.02 -6.75 -10.33
N ALA A 555 -25.04 -8.05 -10.65
CA ALA A 555 -26.01 -8.99 -10.09
C ALA A 555 -25.96 -9.05 -8.56
N GLN A 556 -24.75 -9.04 -7.98
CA GLN A 556 -24.58 -8.95 -6.52
C GLN A 556 -25.17 -7.65 -5.96
N ARG A 557 -24.85 -6.50 -6.57
CA ARG A 557 -25.34 -5.18 -6.13
C ARG A 557 -26.86 -5.09 -6.19
N ASN A 558 -27.50 -5.81 -7.10
CA ASN A 558 -28.96 -5.77 -7.28
C ASN A 558 -29.68 -6.97 -6.62
N GLN A 559 -29.00 -7.71 -5.73
CA GLN A 559 -29.54 -8.93 -5.14
C GLN A 559 -30.74 -8.67 -4.20
N PHE A 560 -30.72 -7.59 -3.41
CA PHE A 560 -31.80 -7.24 -2.49
C PHE A 560 -32.27 -5.80 -2.65
N ARG A 561 -33.56 -5.57 -2.37
CA ARG A 561 -34.13 -4.22 -2.30
C ARG A 561 -33.53 -3.47 -1.08
N PRO A 562 -33.12 -2.20 -1.21
CA PRO A 562 -32.51 -1.45 -0.11
C PRO A 562 -33.40 -1.37 1.15
N SER A 563 -34.72 -1.36 0.99
CA SER A 563 -35.69 -1.31 2.09
C SER A 563 -35.77 -2.59 2.94
N THR A 564 -35.33 -3.74 2.40
CA THR A 564 -35.33 -5.03 3.13
C THR A 564 -34.02 -5.29 3.84
N VAL A 565 -32.99 -4.47 3.61
CA VAL A 565 -31.68 -4.58 4.26
C VAL A 565 -31.63 -3.68 5.48
N ARG A 566 -31.19 -4.24 6.62
CA ARG A 566 -30.97 -3.48 7.87
C ARG A 566 -29.51 -3.49 8.27
N LEU A 567 -29.05 -2.38 8.84
CA LEU A 567 -27.75 -2.21 9.43
C LEU A 567 -27.88 -2.31 10.95
N HIS A 568 -27.03 -3.11 11.56
CA HIS A 568 -26.90 -3.25 13.01
C HIS A 568 -25.51 -2.89 13.46
N CYS A 569 -25.39 -2.33 14.67
CA CYS A 569 -24.10 -2.04 15.27
C CYS A 569 -23.29 -3.34 15.44
N ILE A 570 -22.06 -3.39 14.93
CA ILE A 570 -21.24 -4.62 15.01
C ILE A 570 -20.87 -5.03 16.43
N ASN A 571 -20.99 -4.13 17.40
CA ASN A 571 -20.58 -4.38 18.78
C ASN A 571 -21.76 -4.77 19.68
N CYS A 572 -22.82 -3.95 19.69
CA CYS A 572 -23.97 -4.14 20.59
C CYS A 572 -25.27 -4.57 19.88
N THR A 573 -25.19 -4.90 18.60
CA THR A 573 -26.28 -5.47 17.78
C THR A 573 -27.55 -4.62 17.64
N CYS A 574 -27.57 -3.40 18.22
CA CYS A 574 -28.71 -2.50 18.13
C CYS A 574 -29.00 -2.14 16.66
N PRO A 575 -30.28 -2.01 16.27
CA PRO A 575 -30.65 -1.49 14.95
C PRO A 575 -30.08 -0.08 14.74
N VAL A 576 -29.64 0.21 13.51
CA VAL A 576 -28.98 1.47 13.16
C VAL A 576 -29.71 2.20 12.04
N ALA A 577 -29.92 1.52 10.91
CA ALA A 577 -30.50 2.11 9.70
C ALA A 577 -31.03 1.03 8.77
N LYS A 578 -31.83 1.40 7.76
CA LYS A 578 -32.14 0.57 6.59
C LYS A 578 -31.22 0.94 5.43
N GLY A 579 -31.07 0.03 4.47
CA GLY A 579 -30.34 0.32 3.22
C GLY A 579 -30.96 1.50 2.45
N SER A 580 -32.29 1.66 2.51
CA SER A 580 -33.03 2.76 1.89
C SER A 580 -32.73 4.16 2.50
N ASP A 581 -32.17 4.21 3.71
CA ASP A 581 -31.78 5.47 4.37
C ASP A 581 -30.44 6.01 3.84
N LEU A 582 -29.72 5.22 3.03
CA LEU A 582 -28.38 5.57 2.56
C LEU A 582 -28.44 6.28 1.21
N ARG A 583 -27.53 7.24 1.02
CA ARG A 583 -27.25 7.88 -0.26
C ARG A 583 -25.75 7.93 -0.54
N LEU A 584 -25.40 7.97 -1.81
CA LEU A 584 -24.03 8.06 -2.30
C LEU A 584 -23.67 9.52 -2.57
N LEU A 585 -22.71 10.04 -1.81
CA LEU A 585 -22.17 11.38 -1.94
C LEU A 585 -20.81 11.32 -2.64
N GLU A 586 -20.61 12.11 -3.69
CA GLU A 586 -19.35 12.17 -4.48
C GLU A 586 -18.90 10.78 -5.01
N GLY A 587 -19.85 9.94 -5.41
CA GLY A 587 -19.61 8.57 -5.91
C GLY A 587 -18.98 7.60 -4.88
N THR A 588 -18.67 8.06 -3.67
CA THR A 588 -17.76 7.36 -2.74
C THR A 588 -18.31 7.24 -1.33
N HIS A 589 -18.88 8.30 -0.78
CA HIS A 589 -19.24 8.36 0.62
C HIS A 589 -20.70 7.94 0.82
N ARG A 590 -20.94 6.93 1.66
CA ARG A 590 -22.30 6.46 1.96
C ARG A 590 -22.79 7.17 3.21
N VAL A 591 -23.73 8.10 3.02
CA VAL A 591 -24.29 8.95 4.07
C VAL A 591 -25.70 8.49 4.42
N ASN A 592 -26.09 8.60 5.69
CA ASN A 592 -27.46 8.37 6.11
C ASN A 592 -28.24 9.69 6.09
N VAL A 593 -29.36 9.74 5.38
CA VAL A 593 -30.19 10.95 5.21
C VAL A 593 -31.46 10.96 6.08
N ASN A 594 -31.67 9.93 6.90
CA ASN A 594 -32.83 9.84 7.78
C ASN A 594 -32.68 10.80 8.97
N PRO A 595 -33.62 11.76 9.18
CA PRO A 595 -33.54 12.74 10.26
C PRO A 595 -33.46 12.11 11.66
N GLY A 596 -34.16 10.99 11.88
CA GLY A 596 -34.17 10.27 13.14
C GLY A 596 -32.83 9.61 13.50
N PHE A 597 -31.92 9.47 12.55
CA PHE A 597 -30.61 8.85 12.76
C PHE A 597 -29.75 9.61 13.79
N ARG A 598 -29.92 10.94 13.89
CA ARG A 598 -29.19 11.80 14.85
C ARG A 598 -29.39 11.40 16.31
N LEU A 599 -30.49 10.70 16.62
CA LEU A 599 -30.78 10.23 17.98
C LEU A 599 -29.95 9.01 18.39
N LEU A 600 -29.37 8.30 17.41
CA LEU A 600 -28.72 7.00 17.59
C LEU A 600 -27.19 7.07 17.76
N TYR A 601 -26.57 8.23 17.46
CA TYR A 601 -25.13 8.41 17.54
C TYR A 601 -24.72 9.61 18.41
N HIS A 602 -23.49 9.55 18.92
CA HIS A 602 -22.79 10.70 19.49
C HIS A 602 -21.77 11.22 18.50
N ALA A 603 -21.76 12.54 18.27
CA ALA A 603 -20.72 13.22 17.52
C ALA A 603 -19.64 13.76 18.46
N SER A 604 -18.38 13.49 18.17
CA SER A 604 -17.26 14.18 18.81
C SER A 604 -17.32 15.68 18.48
N PRO A 605 -17.12 16.59 19.44
CA PRO A 605 -17.03 18.03 19.15
C PRO A 605 -15.76 18.39 18.37
N ARG A 606 -14.73 17.53 18.44
CA ARG A 606 -13.50 17.69 17.67
C ARG A 606 -13.70 17.07 16.29
N SER A 607 -13.51 17.87 15.24
CA SER A 607 -13.51 17.40 13.87
C SER A 607 -12.40 16.38 13.63
N VAL A 608 -12.69 15.40 12.80
CA VAL A 608 -11.70 14.43 12.33
C VAL A 608 -10.68 15.16 11.47
N THR A 609 -9.41 15.07 11.83
CA THR A 609 -8.33 15.64 11.03
C THR A 609 -8.09 14.76 9.81
N ILE A 610 -8.33 15.31 8.63
CA ILE A 610 -7.94 14.73 7.35
C ILE A 610 -7.00 15.74 6.70
N ASP A 611 -5.76 15.33 6.45
CA ASP A 611 -4.75 16.17 5.78
C ASP A 611 -5.00 16.21 4.26
N ARG A 612 -6.22 16.57 3.87
CA ARG A 612 -6.68 16.76 2.49
C ARG A 612 -7.84 17.74 2.49
N VAL A 613 -7.82 18.67 1.53
CA VAL A 613 -8.94 19.58 1.26
C VAL A 613 -9.83 18.94 0.19
N PHE A 614 -11.13 18.92 0.44
CA PHE A 614 -12.12 18.48 -0.56
C PHE A 614 -12.84 19.70 -1.13
N ARG A 615 -13.37 19.58 -2.34
CA ARG A 615 -14.04 20.69 -3.04
C ARG A 615 -15.34 21.09 -2.33
N ASP A 616 -16.21 20.11 -2.08
CA ASP A 616 -17.59 20.37 -1.67
C ASP A 616 -17.93 19.99 -0.22
N TRP A 617 -16.96 19.42 0.53
CA TRP A 617 -17.19 19.03 1.92
C TRP A 617 -15.97 19.17 2.84
N ILE A 618 -16.24 19.24 4.14
CA ILE A 618 -15.22 19.20 5.19
C ILE A 618 -15.57 18.14 6.25
N PRO A 619 -14.56 17.51 6.89
CA PRO A 619 -14.80 16.54 7.94
C PRO A 619 -15.36 17.21 9.20
N GLY A 620 -16.44 16.65 9.73
CA GLY A 620 -17.00 16.98 11.04
C GLY A 620 -16.51 16.01 12.12
N GLY A 621 -17.31 15.85 13.18
CA GLY A 621 -16.98 15.00 14.32
C GLY A 621 -16.98 13.51 13.99
N ALA A 622 -16.14 12.73 14.68
CA ALA A 622 -16.25 11.26 14.67
C ALA A 622 -17.60 10.84 15.26
N ILE A 623 -18.31 9.90 14.63
CA ILE A 623 -19.62 9.42 15.11
C ILE A 623 -19.50 8.03 15.72
N SER A 624 -20.06 7.85 16.91
CA SER A 624 -20.06 6.59 17.65
C SER A 624 -21.45 6.19 18.11
N CYS A 625 -21.69 4.89 18.21
CA CYS A 625 -22.92 4.32 18.77
C CYS A 625 -23.24 4.91 20.15
N LYS A 626 -24.45 5.42 20.33
CA LYS A 626 -24.89 5.95 21.63
C LYS A 626 -24.99 4.88 22.72
N ALA A 627 -25.29 3.63 22.34
CA ALA A 627 -25.48 2.53 23.28
C ALA A 627 -24.17 1.91 23.78
N CYS A 628 -23.14 1.79 22.94
CA CYS A 628 -21.91 1.05 23.28
C CYS A 628 -20.60 1.77 22.94
N GLY A 629 -20.65 2.98 22.39
CA GLY A 629 -19.47 3.76 22.03
C GLY A 629 -18.70 3.27 20.80
N GLN A 630 -19.15 2.21 20.12
CA GLN A 630 -18.54 1.71 18.89
C GLN A 630 -18.47 2.81 17.83
N LEU A 631 -17.27 3.12 17.33
CA LEU A 631 -17.08 4.06 16.23
C LEU A 631 -17.81 3.55 14.97
N TRP A 632 -18.60 4.42 14.36
CA TRP A 632 -19.41 4.13 13.17
C TRP A 632 -18.88 4.81 11.92
N GLY A 633 -18.30 6.00 12.05
CA GLY A 633 -17.77 6.79 10.93
C GLY A 633 -17.47 8.22 11.36
N MET A 634 -17.84 9.20 10.53
CA MET A 634 -17.72 10.62 10.85
C MET A 634 -18.86 11.43 10.22
N GLU A 635 -19.08 12.64 10.72
CA GLU A 635 -19.91 13.62 10.04
C GLU A 635 -19.16 14.20 8.84
N MET A 636 -19.89 14.41 7.74
CA MET A 636 -19.43 15.15 6.56
C MET A 636 -20.30 16.40 6.46
N ILE A 637 -19.66 17.56 6.45
CA ILE A 637 -20.34 18.84 6.24
C ILE A 637 -20.24 19.11 4.74
N TYR A 638 -21.30 18.82 4.00
CA TYR A 638 -21.40 19.02 2.56
C TYR A 638 -22.24 20.27 2.30
N LYS A 639 -21.61 21.30 1.73
CA LYS A 639 -22.19 22.66 1.64
C LYS A 639 -22.69 23.12 3.03
N SER A 640 -23.99 23.36 3.19
CA SER A 640 -24.59 23.77 4.48
C SER A 640 -25.17 22.61 5.31
N VAL A 641 -25.10 21.36 4.83
CA VAL A 641 -25.76 20.22 5.47
C VAL A 641 -24.74 19.29 6.11
N LYS A 642 -25.06 18.83 7.33
CA LYS A 642 -24.27 17.86 8.08
C LYS A 642 -24.87 16.46 7.93
N LEU A 643 -24.12 15.58 7.27
CA LEU A 643 -24.52 14.22 6.92
C LEU A 643 -23.61 13.18 7.60
N PRO A 644 -24.16 12.20 8.32
CA PRO A 644 -23.38 11.13 8.95
C PRO A 644 -22.92 10.10 7.91
N ALA A 645 -21.62 10.05 7.65
CA ALA A 645 -20.99 9.10 6.74
C ALA A 645 -20.61 7.81 7.47
N LEU A 646 -21.08 6.68 6.94
CA LEU A 646 -20.95 5.38 7.59
C LEU A 646 -19.79 4.55 7.02
N SER A 647 -19.03 3.93 7.92
CA SER A 647 -18.00 2.96 7.57
C SER A 647 -18.55 1.53 7.75
N ILE A 648 -18.87 0.85 6.63
CA ILE A 648 -19.57 -0.45 6.61
C ILE A 648 -18.95 -1.53 7.51
N LYS A 649 -17.62 -1.53 7.71
CA LYS A 649 -16.90 -2.49 8.57
C LYS A 649 -17.34 -2.46 10.04
N ASN A 650 -18.03 -1.40 10.45
CA ASN A 650 -18.53 -1.21 11.82
C ASN A 650 -20.00 -1.66 11.98
N PHE A 651 -20.56 -2.31 10.96
CA PHE A 651 -21.95 -2.77 10.94
C PHE A 651 -22.05 -4.23 10.50
N VAL A 652 -23.16 -4.86 10.91
CA VAL A 652 -23.64 -6.14 10.37
C VAL A 652 -24.84 -5.85 9.50
N LEU A 653 -24.86 -6.41 8.28
CA LEU A 653 -26.04 -6.36 7.44
C LEU A 653 -26.95 -7.53 7.77
N GLU A 654 -28.23 -7.25 7.97
CA GLU A 654 -29.31 -8.23 7.98
C GLU A 654 -30.06 -8.13 6.65
N THR A 655 -30.13 -9.24 5.93
CA THR A 655 -30.80 -9.38 4.63
C THR A 655 -31.79 -10.55 4.70
N PRO A 656 -32.66 -10.74 3.70
CA PRO A 656 -33.50 -11.94 3.60
C PRO A 656 -32.73 -13.26 3.60
N ALA A 657 -31.47 -13.27 3.14
CA ALA A 657 -30.61 -14.46 3.15
C ALA A 657 -29.84 -14.66 4.47
N GLY A 658 -30.06 -13.79 5.46
CA GLY A 658 -29.41 -13.84 6.77
C GLY A 658 -28.47 -12.66 7.01
N ARG A 659 -27.65 -12.82 8.06
CA ARG A 659 -26.77 -11.76 8.59
C ARG A 659 -25.33 -11.98 8.20
N PHE A 660 -24.60 -10.90 7.91
CA PHE A 660 -23.17 -10.97 7.64
C PHE A 660 -22.45 -9.63 7.84
N PRO A 661 -21.25 -9.63 8.43
CA PRO A 661 -20.39 -8.46 8.44
C PRO A 661 -19.73 -8.25 7.07
N ILE A 662 -19.62 -6.99 6.62
CA ILE A 662 -18.98 -6.64 5.35
C ILE A 662 -17.84 -5.66 5.60
N LYS A 663 -16.68 -5.90 4.97
CA LYS A 663 -15.51 -5.02 5.10
C LYS A 663 -15.53 -3.80 4.17
N GLN A 664 -16.23 -3.88 3.03
CA GLN A 664 -16.17 -2.87 1.95
C GLN A 664 -17.53 -2.65 1.31
N TRP A 665 -17.85 -1.40 1.01
CA TRP A 665 -19.12 -1.02 0.37
C TRP A 665 -19.30 -1.66 -1.01
N SER A 666 -18.22 -1.95 -1.74
CA SER A 666 -18.28 -2.62 -3.05
C SER A 666 -18.84 -4.05 -3.04
N ARG A 667 -19.02 -4.66 -1.87
CA ARG A 667 -19.55 -6.03 -1.70
C ARG A 667 -20.97 -6.05 -1.13
N VAL A 668 -21.60 -4.89 -0.95
CA VAL A 668 -22.96 -4.83 -0.39
C VAL A 668 -23.96 -5.31 -1.44
N PRO A 669 -24.97 -6.09 -1.04
CA PRO A 669 -25.85 -6.77 -1.99
C PRO A 669 -27.09 -5.94 -2.37
N PHE A 670 -27.00 -4.62 -2.31
CA PHE A 670 -28.08 -3.69 -2.64
C PHE A 670 -27.52 -2.40 -3.25
N ALA A 671 -28.28 -1.76 -4.13
CA ALA A 671 -27.92 -0.47 -4.72
C ALA A 671 -28.10 0.67 -3.72
N VAL A 672 -27.28 1.71 -3.84
CA VAL A 672 -27.37 2.95 -3.05
C VAL A 672 -27.46 4.10 -4.04
N ASP A 673 -28.57 4.83 -4.00
CA ASP A 673 -28.84 5.93 -4.93
C ASP A 673 -27.97 7.15 -4.61
N ASP A 674 -27.73 7.99 -5.62
CA ASP A 674 -26.95 9.22 -5.45
C ASP A 674 -27.67 10.23 -4.57
N PHE A 675 -26.88 11.01 -3.84
CA PHE A 675 -27.36 12.07 -2.97
C PHE A 675 -27.76 13.30 -3.80
N ASP A 676 -29.05 13.65 -3.78
CA ASP A 676 -29.56 14.90 -4.34
C ASP A 676 -29.65 15.97 -3.22
N TYR A 677 -28.80 16.99 -3.34
CA TYR A 677 -28.74 18.10 -2.38
C TYR A 677 -30.01 18.97 -2.39
N ILE A 678 -30.60 19.23 -3.56
CA ILE A 678 -31.79 20.07 -3.69
C ILE A 678 -32.97 19.33 -3.07
N GLN A 679 -33.16 18.05 -3.44
CA GLN A 679 -34.22 17.22 -2.88
C GLN A 679 -34.10 17.10 -1.35
N HIS A 680 -32.87 16.99 -0.83
CA HIS A 680 -32.65 16.91 0.61
C HIS A 680 -33.06 18.19 1.35
N LEU A 681 -32.81 19.36 0.78
CA LEU A 681 -33.23 20.63 1.37
C LEU A 681 -34.76 20.77 1.37
N THR A 682 -35.44 20.44 0.27
CA THR A 682 -36.91 20.49 0.18
C THR A 682 -37.55 19.60 1.25
N ASN A 683 -37.07 18.37 1.41
CA ASN A 683 -37.59 17.43 2.39
C ASN A 683 -37.36 17.85 3.86
N GLN A 684 -36.44 18.77 4.15
CA GLN A 684 -36.25 19.33 5.50
C GLN A 684 -37.10 20.57 5.78
N HIS A 685 -37.66 21.21 4.75
CA HIS A 685 -38.54 22.37 4.93
C HIS A 685 -40.01 21.97 5.09
N ASP A 686 -40.39 20.78 4.62
CA ASP A 686 -41.78 20.26 4.64
C ASP A 686 -42.11 19.34 5.83
N GLY A 687 -41.19 19.11 6.78
CA GLY A 687 -41.40 18.26 7.96
C GLY A 687 -40.74 18.81 9.21
#